data_AF-A0AAV0QPC7-F1
#
_entry.id   AF-A0AAV0QPC7-F1
#
_cell.length_a   1.000
_cell.length_b   1.000
_cell.length_c   1.000
_cell.angle_alpha   90.00
_cell.angle_beta   90.00
_cell.angle_gamma   90.00
#
_symmetry.space_group_name_H-M   'P 1'
#
loop_
_entity.id
_entity.type
_entity.pdbx_description
1 polymer ?
#
loop_
_entity_poly.entity_id
_entity_poly.type
_entity_poly.pdbx_seq_one_letter_code
_entity_poly.pdbx_strand_id
1 'polypeptide(L)'
;MDAFGGYFMDEKAVQVENIFLEFLKSFRGDNNNNNGGEPFYEAEIEAMRANESTTMFIDFSHVMRYNDLLQKAIADEYLRFEPYLKNACKRFVTELKPSFIADDNPNKDINVAFFNIPFSKRLRELTTAEIGKLVSVTGVVTRTSEVRPELLQGTFKCLECGSVIKNVDQQFKYTEPIICVNATCSNRMRWALLRTESKFADWQRVRVQETSNEIPAGSLPRSLDVVLRHDIVEQARAGDTVVFTGTVVVIPDIMALASPGERAETRREAPQRKNSGVGNEGVKGLRALGVRDLSYRLAFIANSVQVSDGRRDVDIRNRKKDADEEDYQQFTSEEMDEIQRMRNVPDFFNKLVDSVAPTVFGHQDIKRAILIMLLGGVHKLTHEGINLRGDINVCIVGDPSCAKSQFLKYTAGIVPRSVYTSGKSSSAAGLTATVAKEPETGEFCIEAGALMLADNGICCIDEFDKMDVRDQVAIHEAMEQQTISITKAGIQATLNARTSILAAANPTGGRYDKSKPLKYNVALPPPILSRFDLVYVMIDDPDDQTDYHIAHHIVRVHQKREEALAPTFTTAQLKRYIAYAKTLRPKLNAEARALLVESYVALRRGDTTPGSRVAYRMTVRQLEALIRLSEAIARSHLDTQVQPRHVRVAVRLLKTSIISVESSEIDLSEFQEASNEYGDEDGNREAGADDAQPSNVENAENGAAGSAAQQGKKLVLTEEYFQRVTQALVMRLRQHEDAAQRDGTGLAGMKQGDLIRWYVEQQNEKNTYSSVEEAKEEAFKVKAIIESLIRREGYLIVIDDGAQADAGEGDGGRQSSSRNNRILAVAPNYIVE
;
A
#
# COMPACT_ATOMS: atom_id res chain seq x y z
N MET A 1 39.01 -6.03 66.25
CA MET A 1 38.45 -4.79 65.66
C MET A 1 38.83 -4.80 64.19
N ASP A 2 38.05 -5.49 63.35
CA ASP A 2 38.06 -5.36 61.89
C ASP A 2 36.62 -5.05 61.51
N ALA A 3 36.32 -3.76 61.41
CA ALA A 3 34.98 -3.26 61.19
C ALA A 3 34.65 -3.29 59.69
N PHE A 4 33.84 -4.28 59.31
CA PHE A 4 32.81 -4.25 58.28
C PHE A 4 32.93 -3.19 57.17
N GLY A 5 33.47 -3.64 56.03
CA GLY A 5 33.37 -2.99 54.73
C GLY A 5 33.52 -3.99 53.58
N GLY A 6 33.07 -5.24 53.78
CA GLY A 6 33.02 -6.22 52.70
C GLY A 6 31.73 -6.06 51.92
N TYR A 7 31.81 -5.61 50.67
CA TYR A 7 30.70 -5.80 49.74
C TYR A 7 30.44 -7.31 49.63
N PHE A 8 29.23 -7.74 49.97
CA PHE A 8 28.83 -9.13 49.80
C PHE A 8 28.74 -9.40 48.29
N MET A 9 29.77 -10.02 47.72
CA MET A 9 29.77 -10.38 46.30
C MET A 9 28.88 -11.62 46.11
N ASP A 10 27.92 -11.52 45.20
CA ASP A 10 27.02 -12.60 44.85
C ASP A 10 27.76 -13.64 43.98
N GLU A 11 28.19 -14.75 44.59
CA GLU A 11 28.95 -15.81 43.91
C GLU A 11 28.22 -16.37 42.69
N LYS A 12 26.88 -16.46 42.75
CA LYS A 12 26.07 -16.95 41.61
C LYS A 12 26.10 -15.97 40.44
N ALA A 13 26.02 -14.68 40.72
CA ALA A 13 26.06 -13.65 39.68
C ALA A 13 27.41 -13.61 38.97
N VAL A 14 28.51 -13.78 39.71
CA VAL A 14 29.87 -13.85 39.14
C VAL A 14 30.06 -15.12 38.29
N GLN A 15 29.48 -16.26 38.71
CA GLN A 15 29.49 -17.47 37.89
C GLN A 15 28.73 -17.27 36.57
N VAL A 16 27.55 -16.66 36.62
CA VAL A 16 26.76 -16.33 35.41
C VAL A 16 27.52 -15.37 34.50
N GLU A 17 28.17 -14.34 35.05
CA GLU A 17 29.02 -13.40 34.31
C GLU A 17 30.12 -14.13 33.52
N ASN A 18 30.85 -15.04 34.18
CA ASN A 18 31.95 -15.77 33.55
C ASN A 18 31.46 -16.74 32.46
N ILE A 19 30.36 -17.46 32.71
CA ILE A 19 29.76 -18.37 31.72
C ILE A 19 29.25 -17.59 30.51
N PHE A 20 28.67 -16.41 30.73
CA PHE A 20 28.19 -15.54 29.66
C PHE A 20 29.34 -14.96 28.83
N LEU A 21 30.43 -14.58 29.47
CA LEU A 21 31.65 -14.13 28.78
C LEU A 21 32.27 -15.25 27.93
N GLU A 22 32.29 -16.48 28.44
CA GLU A 22 32.74 -17.65 27.68
C GLU A 22 31.82 -17.94 26.48
N PHE A 23 30.50 -17.80 26.65
CA PHE A 23 29.53 -17.91 25.56
C PHE A 23 29.83 -16.91 24.44
N LEU A 24 30.05 -15.63 24.76
CA LEU A 24 30.34 -14.59 23.75
C LEU A 24 31.60 -14.90 22.92
N LYS A 25 32.61 -15.51 23.56
CA LYS A 25 33.88 -15.90 22.89
C LYS A 25 33.77 -17.17 22.06
N SER A 26 33.04 -18.17 22.57
CA SER A 26 33.04 -19.52 22.00
C SER A 26 31.99 -19.73 20.93
N PHE A 27 30.93 -18.92 20.91
CA PHE A 27 29.80 -19.13 20.01
C PHE A 27 30.16 -18.89 18.54
N ARG A 28 29.98 -19.93 17.72
CA ARG A 28 30.17 -19.90 16.26
C ARG A 28 28.82 -20.05 15.57
N GLY A 29 28.55 -19.19 14.60
CA GLY A 29 27.33 -19.25 13.81
C GLY A 29 27.30 -20.51 12.93
N ASP A 30 26.11 -21.08 12.75
CA ASP A 30 25.86 -22.31 11.99
C ASP A 30 25.78 -22.03 10.47
N ASN A 31 26.67 -21.17 9.95
CA ASN A 31 26.70 -20.86 8.52
C ASN A 31 27.51 -21.93 7.78
N ASN A 32 26.77 -22.77 7.08
CA ASN A 32 27.19 -24.01 6.41
C ASN A 32 28.06 -23.80 5.15
N ASN A 33 28.95 -22.81 5.13
CA ASN A 33 29.86 -22.57 4.00
C ASN A 33 31.31 -22.49 4.47
N ASN A 34 32.00 -23.64 4.41
CA ASN A 34 33.42 -23.94 4.14
C ASN A 34 34.55 -22.87 4.19
N ASN A 35 34.40 -21.76 4.90
CA ASN A 35 35.49 -20.90 5.34
C ASN A 35 35.38 -20.78 6.85
N GLY A 36 36.46 -21.15 7.57
CA GLY A 36 36.49 -21.28 9.02
C GLY A 36 35.75 -20.14 9.72
N GLY A 37 34.60 -20.47 10.32
CA GLY A 37 33.65 -19.48 10.82
C GLY A 37 34.29 -18.55 11.86
N GLU A 38 34.32 -17.26 11.52
CA GLU A 38 34.59 -16.20 12.47
C GLU A 38 33.54 -16.26 13.59
N PRO A 39 33.93 -16.02 14.86
CA PRO A 39 32.98 -15.93 15.96
C PRO A 39 31.93 -14.84 15.69
N PHE A 40 30.66 -15.22 15.79
CA PHE A 40 29.51 -14.41 15.35
C PHE A 40 29.42 -13.06 16.09
N TYR A 41 29.74 -13.06 17.38
CA TYR A 41 29.68 -11.86 18.22
C TYR A 41 30.89 -10.93 18.07
N GLU A 42 31.98 -11.34 17.41
CA GLU A 42 33.06 -10.42 17.04
C GLU A 42 32.66 -9.55 15.85
N ALA A 43 31.95 -10.12 14.87
CA ALA A 43 31.35 -9.36 13.79
C ALA A 43 30.35 -8.32 14.33
N GLU A 44 29.64 -8.65 15.42
CA GLU A 44 28.74 -7.70 16.08
C GLU A 44 29.47 -6.52 16.72
N ILE A 45 30.67 -6.73 17.25
CA ILE A 45 31.50 -5.63 17.77
C ILE A 45 31.95 -4.70 16.63
N GLU A 46 32.29 -5.25 15.45
CA GLU A 46 32.66 -4.42 14.31
C GLU A 46 31.46 -3.60 13.80
N ALA A 47 30.26 -4.18 13.80
CA ALA A 47 29.04 -3.46 13.48
C ALA A 47 28.72 -2.35 14.51
N MET A 48 28.90 -2.63 15.80
CA MET A 48 28.76 -1.66 16.89
C MET A 48 29.69 -0.47 16.71
N ARG A 49 30.93 -0.73 16.27
CA ARG A 49 31.92 0.31 15.98
C ARG A 49 31.52 1.17 14.79
N ALA A 50 31.05 0.56 13.71
CA ALA A 50 30.64 1.29 12.50
C ALA A 50 29.47 2.25 12.78
N ASN A 51 28.54 1.84 13.65
CA ASN A 51 27.34 2.60 13.97
C ASN A 51 27.48 3.50 15.22
N GLU A 52 28.64 3.52 15.87
CA GLU A 52 28.88 4.17 17.18
C GLU A 52 27.82 3.83 18.25
N SER A 53 27.16 2.68 18.13
CA SER A 53 26.11 2.26 19.06
C SER A 53 26.73 1.81 20.39
N THR A 54 25.98 1.98 21.48
CA THR A 54 26.33 1.50 22.82
C THR A 54 25.57 0.23 23.20
N THR A 55 24.77 -0.33 22.29
CA THR A 55 23.98 -1.54 22.53
C THR A 55 24.53 -2.73 21.75
N MET A 56 24.67 -3.88 22.42
CA MET A 56 25.02 -5.16 21.82
C MET A 56 23.77 -6.03 21.71
N PHE A 57 23.42 -6.45 20.48
CA PHE A 57 22.25 -7.30 20.25
C PHE A 57 22.64 -8.77 20.32
N ILE A 58 21.90 -9.54 21.13
CA ILE A 58 22.17 -10.96 21.36
C ILE A 58 20.89 -11.76 21.13
N ASP A 59 20.95 -12.70 20.19
CA ASP A 59 19.87 -13.66 19.96
C ASP A 59 19.78 -14.63 21.15
N PHE A 60 18.61 -14.67 21.79
CA PHE A 60 18.36 -15.55 22.93
C PHE A 60 18.32 -17.04 22.54
N SER A 61 18.01 -17.36 21.27
CA SER A 61 18.11 -18.71 20.71
C SER A 61 19.53 -19.26 20.79
N HIS A 62 20.55 -18.41 20.61
CA HIS A 62 21.96 -18.81 20.74
C HIS A 62 22.32 -19.16 22.18
N VAL A 63 21.83 -18.37 23.15
CA VAL A 63 22.02 -18.63 24.58
C VAL A 63 21.38 -19.97 24.98
N MET A 64 20.17 -20.23 24.48
CA MET A 64 19.44 -21.49 24.70
C MET A 64 20.19 -22.71 24.14
N ARG A 65 20.85 -22.57 22.97
CA ARG A 65 21.66 -23.65 22.38
C ARG A 65 22.94 -23.92 23.16
N TYR A 66 23.57 -22.89 23.70
CA TYR A 66 24.85 -23.03 24.39
C TYR A 66 24.69 -23.64 25.80
N ASN A 67 23.81 -23.08 26.63
CA ASN A 67 23.69 -23.52 28.02
C ASN A 67 22.29 -23.28 28.62
N ASP A 68 21.61 -24.35 29.02
CA ASP A 68 20.28 -24.33 29.66
C ASP A 68 20.30 -23.67 31.05
N LEU A 69 21.40 -23.79 31.82
CA LEU A 69 21.53 -23.14 33.14
C LEU A 69 21.60 -21.61 32.99
N LEU A 70 22.36 -21.14 32.01
CA LEU A 70 22.49 -19.71 31.70
C LEU A 70 21.15 -19.13 31.25
N GLN A 71 20.46 -19.84 30.35
CA GLN A 71 19.13 -19.45 29.90
C GLN A 71 18.14 -19.32 31.07
N LYS A 72 18.07 -20.32 31.95
CA LYS A 72 17.15 -20.29 33.11
C LYS A 72 17.46 -19.14 34.06
N ALA A 73 18.74 -18.91 34.36
CA ALA A 73 19.16 -17.80 35.21
C ALA A 73 18.75 -16.43 34.62
N ILE A 74 19.00 -16.22 33.33
CA ILE A 74 18.66 -14.96 32.64
C ILE A 74 17.14 -14.79 32.50
N ALA A 75 16.40 -15.87 32.22
CA ALA A 75 14.95 -15.81 32.03
C ALA A 75 14.20 -15.51 33.34
N ASP A 76 14.57 -16.17 34.44
CA ASP A 76 13.85 -16.08 35.72
C ASP A 76 14.30 -14.90 36.60
N GLU A 77 15.58 -14.51 36.57
CA GLU A 77 16.14 -13.46 37.46
C GLU A 77 16.89 -12.38 36.66
N TYR A 78 16.33 -11.92 35.54
CA TYR A 78 16.97 -10.94 34.67
C TYR A 78 17.40 -9.66 35.40
N LEU A 79 16.49 -9.06 36.18
CA LEU A 79 16.74 -7.77 36.83
C LEU A 79 17.93 -7.80 37.80
N ARG A 80 18.20 -8.97 38.40
CA ARG A 80 19.35 -9.18 39.30
C ARG A 80 20.65 -9.30 38.51
N PHE A 81 20.63 -10.01 37.38
CA PHE A 81 21.83 -10.30 36.59
C PHE A 81 22.17 -9.24 35.54
N GLU A 82 21.24 -8.34 35.20
CA GLU A 82 21.46 -7.24 34.23
C GLU A 82 22.80 -6.49 34.40
N PRO A 83 23.17 -5.95 35.58
CA PRO A 83 24.43 -5.22 35.72
C PRO A 83 25.67 -6.11 35.50
N TYR A 84 25.60 -7.39 35.85
CA TYR A 84 26.68 -8.35 35.63
C TYR A 84 26.82 -8.71 34.16
N LEU A 85 25.71 -8.86 33.42
CA LEU A 85 25.73 -9.08 31.97
C LEU A 85 26.34 -7.88 31.24
N LYS A 86 26.03 -6.65 31.65
CA LYS A 86 26.68 -5.43 31.12
C LYS A 86 28.19 -5.44 31.37
N ASN A 87 28.61 -5.83 32.57
CA ASN A 87 30.03 -5.98 32.90
C ASN A 87 30.72 -7.06 32.05
N ALA A 88 30.08 -8.20 31.82
CA ALA A 88 30.61 -9.25 30.94
C ALA A 88 30.81 -8.74 29.51
N CYS A 89 29.82 -8.06 28.93
CA CYS A 89 29.94 -7.43 27.61
C CYS A 89 31.04 -6.37 27.57
N LYS A 90 31.14 -5.54 28.61
CA LYS A 90 32.23 -4.55 28.74
C LYS A 90 33.59 -5.23 28.70
N ARG A 91 33.79 -6.28 29.51
CA ARG A 91 35.05 -7.06 29.54
C ARG A 91 35.35 -7.70 28.19
N PHE A 92 34.35 -8.27 27.53
CA PHE A 92 34.49 -8.85 26.19
C PHE A 92 34.96 -7.83 25.15
N VAL A 93 34.37 -6.62 25.13
CA VAL A 93 34.78 -5.55 24.21
C VAL A 93 36.16 -5.00 24.55
N THR A 94 36.48 -4.83 25.84
CA THR A 94 37.80 -4.38 26.28
C THR A 94 38.92 -5.35 25.86
N GLU A 95 38.68 -6.66 25.94
CA GLU A 95 39.67 -7.68 25.57
C GLU A 95 39.96 -7.73 24.07
N LEU A 96 38.93 -7.57 23.21
CA LEU A 96 39.10 -7.66 21.76
C LEU A 96 39.65 -6.37 21.15
N LYS A 97 39.23 -5.19 21.62
CA LYS A 97 39.69 -3.89 21.12
C LYS A 97 39.80 -2.85 22.24
N PRO A 98 40.98 -2.70 22.87
CA PRO A 98 41.19 -1.75 23.96
C PRO A 98 41.07 -0.27 23.54
N SER A 99 41.06 0.05 22.25
CA SER A 99 41.01 1.44 21.74
C SER A 99 39.60 2.07 21.67
N PHE A 100 38.53 1.30 21.85
CA PHE A 100 37.15 1.80 21.72
C PHE A 100 36.64 2.47 23.01
N ILE A 101 37.17 2.04 24.16
CA ILE A 101 36.81 2.54 25.49
C ILE A 101 38.01 3.33 26.01
N ALA A 102 38.08 4.62 25.71
CA ALA A 102 38.94 5.51 26.49
C ALA A 102 38.29 5.62 27.89
N ASP A 103 39.02 5.23 28.94
CA ASP A 103 38.58 5.14 30.34
C ASP A 103 37.98 6.44 30.94
N ASP A 104 38.01 7.56 30.21
CA ASP A 104 37.64 8.89 30.70
C ASP A 104 36.24 9.38 30.27
N ASN A 105 35.47 8.65 29.45
CA ASN A 105 34.10 9.07 29.11
C ASN A 105 33.04 8.22 29.84
N PRO A 106 32.46 8.71 30.95
CA PRO A 106 31.49 7.95 31.77
C PRO A 106 30.19 7.60 31.04
N ASN A 107 29.95 8.13 29.84
CA ASN A 107 28.72 7.96 29.06
C ASN A 107 28.79 6.82 28.03
N LYS A 108 29.90 6.08 27.91
CA LYS A 108 30.03 4.91 27.02
C LYS A 108 29.94 3.59 27.78
N ASP A 109 28.82 3.37 28.47
CA ASP A 109 28.49 2.05 29.02
C ASP A 109 27.84 1.17 27.95
N ILE A 110 28.21 -0.11 27.90
CA ILE A 110 27.67 -1.08 26.95
C ILE A 110 26.40 -1.69 27.53
N ASN A 111 25.31 -1.63 26.77
CA ASN A 111 24.03 -2.21 27.11
C ASN A 111 23.81 -3.52 26.35
N VAL A 112 23.06 -4.44 26.95
CA VAL A 112 22.73 -5.74 26.37
C VAL A 112 21.27 -5.75 25.96
N ALA A 113 21.01 -6.10 24.70
CA ALA A 113 19.68 -6.19 24.12
C ALA A 113 19.41 -7.63 23.66
N PHE A 114 18.58 -8.36 24.40
CA PHE A 114 18.15 -9.70 24.02
C PHE A 114 16.99 -9.63 23.03
N PHE A 115 17.03 -10.44 21.99
CA PHE A 115 15.97 -10.53 20.99
C PHE A 115 15.69 -11.99 20.60
N ASN A 116 14.57 -12.22 19.89
CA ASN A 116 14.13 -13.57 19.45
C ASN A 116 13.91 -14.57 20.60
N ILE A 117 13.21 -14.14 21.65
CA ILE A 117 12.82 -15.03 22.75
C ILE A 117 11.62 -15.87 22.31
N PRO A 118 11.67 -17.22 22.42
CA PRO A 118 10.59 -18.10 21.98
C PRO A 118 9.31 -17.98 22.83
N PHE A 119 9.42 -17.44 24.04
CA PHE A 119 8.31 -17.27 24.99
C PHE A 119 7.69 -15.87 24.88
N SER A 120 6.82 -15.65 23.90
CA SER A 120 5.98 -14.46 23.83
C SER A 120 4.74 -14.62 24.72
N LYS A 121 4.43 -13.59 25.51
CA LYS A 121 3.26 -13.51 26.40
C LYS A 121 2.35 -12.38 25.99
N ARG A 122 1.06 -12.54 26.25
CA ARG A 122 0.05 -11.50 26.00
C ARG A 122 0.08 -10.45 27.10
N LEU A 123 -0.35 -9.21 26.83
CA LEU A 123 -0.42 -8.14 27.85
C LEU A 123 -1.26 -8.57 29.07
N ARG A 124 -2.31 -9.37 28.86
CA ARG A 124 -3.17 -9.89 29.93
C ARG A 124 -2.50 -10.92 30.84
N GLU A 125 -1.48 -11.61 30.34
CA GLU A 125 -0.75 -12.66 31.07
C GLU A 125 0.34 -12.07 31.98
N LEU A 126 0.61 -10.76 31.87
CA LEU A 126 1.54 -10.02 32.74
C LEU A 126 0.94 -9.89 34.14
N THR A 127 1.23 -10.89 34.97
CA THR A 127 0.87 -10.92 36.40
C THR A 127 2.07 -10.58 37.27
N THR A 128 1.87 -10.49 38.58
CA THR A 128 2.94 -10.21 39.56
C THR A 128 4.04 -11.27 39.58
N ALA A 129 3.77 -12.49 39.11
CA ALA A 129 4.77 -13.56 39.01
C ALA A 129 5.84 -13.29 37.94
N GLU A 130 5.58 -12.36 37.01
CA GLU A 130 6.46 -12.02 35.89
C GLU A 130 7.39 -10.83 36.20
N ILE A 131 7.31 -10.27 37.41
CA ILE A 131 8.15 -9.15 37.82
C ILE A 131 9.61 -9.61 37.90
N GLY A 132 10.50 -8.88 37.23
CA GLY A 132 11.94 -9.17 37.20
C GLY A 132 12.37 -10.30 36.25
N LYS A 133 11.42 -10.96 35.58
CA LYS A 133 11.67 -11.96 34.53
C LYS A 133 11.83 -11.31 33.15
N LEU A 134 12.59 -11.97 32.27
CA LEU A 134 12.70 -11.56 30.86
C LEU A 134 11.51 -12.12 30.07
N VAL A 135 10.65 -11.23 29.57
CA VAL A 135 9.42 -11.55 28.84
C VAL A 135 9.39 -10.80 27.52
N SER A 136 8.81 -11.43 26.50
CA SER A 136 8.49 -10.80 25.23
C SER A 136 6.99 -10.51 25.15
N VAL A 137 6.61 -9.30 24.78
CA VAL A 137 5.21 -8.82 24.72
C VAL A 137 4.94 -8.22 23.34
N THR A 138 3.87 -8.65 22.70
CA THR A 138 3.41 -8.14 21.40
C THR A 138 2.31 -7.11 21.59
N GLY A 139 2.38 -5.98 20.87
CA GLY A 139 1.32 -4.98 20.93
C GLY A 139 1.43 -3.90 19.86
N VAL A 140 0.33 -3.17 19.69
CA VAL A 140 0.25 -1.99 18.80
C VAL A 140 0.65 -0.75 19.59
N VAL A 141 1.57 0.03 19.06
CA VAL A 141 1.95 1.30 19.67
C VAL A 141 0.87 2.34 19.40
N THR A 142 0.27 2.88 20.45
CA THR A 142 -0.80 3.90 20.31
C THR A 142 -0.24 5.31 20.37
N ARG A 143 0.69 5.56 21.29
CA ARG A 143 1.24 6.88 21.59
C ARG A 143 2.70 6.76 21.99
N THR A 144 3.50 7.72 21.57
CA THR A 144 4.92 7.85 21.89
C THR A 144 5.14 9.23 22.49
N SER A 145 5.79 9.31 23.65
CA SER A 145 6.23 10.60 24.20
C SER A 145 7.45 11.12 23.46
N GLU A 146 7.77 12.40 23.66
CA GLU A 146 9.07 12.95 23.28
C GLU A 146 10.20 12.29 24.06
N VAL A 147 11.39 12.31 23.47
CA VAL A 147 12.62 11.82 24.10
C VAL A 147 13.09 12.82 25.14
N ARG A 148 13.39 12.32 26.34
CA ARG A 148 13.92 13.14 27.43
C ARG A 148 15.17 12.47 28.00
N PRO A 149 16.14 13.22 28.53
CA PRO A 149 17.27 12.63 29.23
C PRO A 149 16.85 12.20 30.66
N GLU A 150 17.17 10.97 31.03
CA GLU A 150 17.08 10.40 32.39
C GLU A 150 18.48 10.42 33.03
N LEU A 151 18.56 10.86 34.29
CA LEU A 151 19.78 10.74 35.09
C LEU A 151 19.85 9.32 35.66
N LEU A 152 20.77 8.48 35.17
CA LEU A 152 20.96 7.12 35.70
C LEU A 152 21.88 7.12 36.92
N GLN A 153 23.05 7.75 36.80
CA GLN A 153 24.03 7.87 37.88
C GLN A 153 24.43 9.33 38.07
N GLY A 154 24.12 9.86 39.26
CA GLY A 154 24.47 11.22 39.65
C GLY A 154 25.84 11.31 40.29
N THR A 155 26.64 12.27 39.86
CA THR A 155 27.86 12.67 40.56
C THR A 155 27.57 13.93 41.38
N PHE A 156 27.66 13.82 42.70
CA PHE A 156 27.28 14.88 43.63
C PHE A 156 28.50 15.49 44.31
N LYS A 157 28.60 16.81 44.27
CA LYS A 157 29.59 17.59 45.02
C LYS A 157 29.00 18.06 46.34
N CYS A 158 29.70 17.78 47.43
CA CYS A 158 29.37 18.34 48.73
C CYS A 158 29.67 19.85 48.74
N LEU A 159 28.69 20.68 49.12
CA LEU A 159 28.90 22.13 49.22
C LEU A 159 29.74 22.55 50.44
N GLU A 160 29.81 21.73 51.49
CA GLU A 160 30.57 22.06 52.71
C GLU A 160 32.05 21.69 52.63
N CYS A 161 32.40 20.45 52.24
CA CYS A 161 33.78 19.99 52.17
C CYS A 161 34.35 19.91 50.74
N GLY A 162 33.55 20.16 49.71
CA GLY A 162 33.98 20.12 48.31
C GLY A 162 34.24 18.72 47.75
N SER A 163 34.10 17.65 48.53
CA SER A 163 34.31 16.27 48.06
C SER A 163 33.27 15.87 47.02
N VAL A 164 33.71 15.15 46.00
CA VAL A 164 32.85 14.64 44.92
C VAL A 164 32.54 13.16 45.19
N ILE A 165 31.25 12.83 45.24
CA ILE A 165 30.74 11.46 45.34
C ILE A 165 30.25 11.07 43.94
N LYS A 166 30.96 10.14 43.31
CA LYS A 166 30.65 9.64 41.96
C LYS A 166 29.71 8.44 42.03
N ASN A 167 28.99 8.18 40.94
CA ASN A 167 28.21 6.96 40.71
C ASN A 167 27.11 6.69 41.75
N VAL A 168 26.33 7.71 42.12
CA VAL A 168 25.13 7.52 42.96
C VAL A 168 23.96 7.12 42.06
N ASP A 169 23.56 5.85 42.13
CA ASP A 169 22.44 5.31 41.37
C ASP A 169 21.12 6.03 41.68
N GLN A 170 20.36 6.33 40.64
CA GLN A 170 19.04 6.95 40.73
C GLN A 170 17.97 5.88 40.47
N GLN A 171 17.22 5.48 41.51
CA GLN A 171 16.17 4.47 41.39
C GLN A 171 14.79 5.13 41.31
N PHE A 172 14.35 5.45 40.09
CA PHE A 172 13.04 6.05 39.76
C PHE A 172 12.69 7.37 40.48
N LYS A 173 13.60 7.88 41.31
CA LYS A 173 13.48 9.11 42.07
C LYS A 173 14.86 9.77 42.09
N TYR A 174 14.86 11.10 42.08
CA TYR A 174 16.05 11.88 42.36
C TYR A 174 16.47 11.64 43.82
N THR A 175 17.54 10.88 44.00
CA THR A 175 18.13 10.49 45.28
C THR A 175 19.49 11.14 45.45
N GLU A 176 19.59 12.00 46.45
CA GLU A 176 20.84 12.59 46.90
C GLU A 176 21.53 11.67 47.93
N PRO A 177 22.87 11.69 48.02
CA PRO A 177 23.59 10.89 49.01
C PRO A 177 23.27 11.35 50.45
N ILE A 178 23.05 10.39 51.35
CA ILE A 178 22.61 10.69 52.73
C ILE A 178 23.79 11.12 53.62
N ILE A 179 25.00 10.63 53.32
CA ILE A 179 26.20 10.84 54.14
C ILE A 179 27.37 11.16 53.21
N CYS A 180 28.22 12.09 53.64
CA CYS A 180 29.45 12.43 52.95
C CYS A 180 30.55 11.38 53.16
N VAL A 181 31.34 11.11 52.11
CA VAL A 181 32.50 10.18 52.17
C VAL A 181 33.56 10.70 53.14
N ASN A 182 33.68 12.02 53.31
CA ASN A 182 34.62 12.60 54.25
C ASN A 182 34.08 12.45 55.70
N ALA A 183 34.79 11.67 56.52
CA ALA A 183 34.43 11.39 57.92
C ALA A 183 34.36 12.66 58.81
N THR A 184 34.98 13.75 58.38
CA THR A 184 34.97 15.04 59.09
C THR A 184 33.79 15.94 58.70
N CYS A 185 33.04 15.60 57.64
CA CYS A 185 31.95 16.41 57.12
C CYS A 185 30.59 15.88 57.61
N SER A 186 29.80 16.74 58.28
CA SER A 186 28.47 16.40 58.80
C SER A 186 27.33 16.72 57.83
N ASN A 187 27.63 16.98 56.55
CA ASN A 187 26.62 17.34 55.55
C ASN A 187 25.70 16.16 55.22
N ARG A 188 24.39 16.42 55.16
CA ARG A 188 23.34 15.45 54.82
C ARG A 188 22.35 15.90 53.75
N MET A 189 22.32 17.18 53.40
CA MET A 189 21.28 17.73 52.50
C MET A 189 21.81 18.71 51.45
N ARG A 190 23.04 19.22 51.59
CA ARG A 190 23.55 20.26 50.69
C ARG A 190 24.44 19.66 49.62
N TRP A 191 23.81 19.12 48.59
CA TRP A 191 24.45 18.49 47.46
C TRP A 191 24.27 19.31 46.19
N ALA A 192 25.33 19.42 45.39
CA ALA A 192 25.26 20.00 44.05
C ALA A 192 25.55 18.90 43.02
N LEU A 193 24.59 18.65 42.12
CA LEU A 193 24.79 17.70 41.03
C LEU A 193 25.76 18.27 40.00
N LEU A 194 26.85 17.56 39.73
CA LEU A 194 27.79 17.86 38.65
C LEU A 194 27.29 17.21 37.36
N ARG A 195 26.60 17.99 36.52
CA ARG A 195 26.03 17.49 35.26
C ARG A 195 27.09 16.91 34.32
N THR A 196 28.28 17.51 34.24
CA THR A 196 29.34 17.06 33.32
C THR A 196 29.90 15.67 33.65
N GLU A 197 29.94 15.29 34.92
CA GLU A 197 30.45 14.00 35.39
C GLU A 197 29.32 13.00 35.70
N SER A 198 28.07 13.38 35.44
CA SER A 198 26.90 12.52 35.67
C SER A 198 26.55 11.76 34.40
N LYS A 199 26.02 10.55 34.58
CA LYS A 199 25.60 9.70 33.47
C LYS A 199 24.13 9.95 33.15
N PHE A 200 23.89 10.36 31.92
CA PHE A 200 22.55 10.53 31.36
C PHE A 200 22.30 9.49 30.29
N ALA A 201 21.06 9.03 30.19
CA ALA A 201 20.59 8.19 29.09
C ALA A 201 19.28 8.76 28.56
N ASP A 202 19.06 8.65 27.26
CA ASP A 202 17.78 9.01 26.67
C ASP A 202 16.72 7.99 27.07
N TRP A 203 15.55 8.48 27.45
CA TRP A 203 14.38 7.65 27.74
C TRP A 203 13.15 8.19 27.01
N GLN A 204 12.27 7.25 26.67
CA GLN A 204 11.01 7.54 26.01
C GLN A 204 9.92 6.63 26.59
N ARG A 205 8.73 7.18 26.80
CA ARG A 205 7.57 6.41 27.23
C ARG A 205 6.65 6.15 26.04
N VAL A 206 6.31 4.90 25.84
CA VAL A 206 5.46 4.41 24.74
C VAL A 206 4.27 3.69 25.33
N ARG A 207 3.05 4.05 24.91
CA ARG A 207 1.83 3.35 25.32
C ARG A 207 1.47 2.30 24.30
N VAL A 208 1.45 1.04 24.75
CA VAL A 208 1.19 -0.13 23.92
C VAL A 208 -0.20 -0.68 24.23
N GLN A 209 -0.90 -1.12 23.21
CA GLN A 209 -2.24 -1.71 23.28
C GLN A 209 -2.22 -3.15 22.77
N GLU A 210 -3.09 -4.00 23.33
CA GLU A 210 -3.33 -5.36 22.83
C GLU A 210 -3.64 -5.38 21.32
N THR A 211 -3.08 -6.35 20.60
CA THR A 211 -3.35 -6.53 19.16
C THR A 211 -4.79 -6.99 18.96
N SER A 212 -5.45 -6.57 17.88
CA SER A 212 -6.87 -6.87 17.62
C SER A 212 -7.18 -8.37 17.54
N ASN A 213 -6.21 -9.17 17.11
CA ASN A 213 -6.36 -10.63 16.98
C ASN A 213 -6.39 -11.35 18.34
N GLU A 214 -5.83 -10.73 19.39
CA GLU A 214 -5.69 -11.32 20.72
C GLU A 214 -6.82 -10.90 21.69
N ILE A 215 -7.70 -9.98 21.28
CA ILE A 215 -8.78 -9.46 22.13
C ILE A 215 -9.88 -10.52 22.28
N PRO A 216 -10.22 -10.96 23.50
CA PRO A 216 -11.36 -11.84 23.72
C PRO A 216 -12.68 -11.09 23.48
N ALA A 217 -13.65 -11.79 22.88
CA ALA A 217 -14.94 -11.21 22.55
C ALA A 217 -15.61 -10.55 23.77
N GLY A 218 -16.02 -9.29 23.61
CA GLY A 218 -16.73 -8.52 24.65
C GLY A 218 -15.88 -7.81 25.70
N SER A 219 -14.54 -7.83 25.59
CA SER A 219 -13.66 -7.07 26.48
C SER A 219 -13.08 -5.82 25.82
N LEU A 220 -12.88 -4.76 26.60
CA LEU A 220 -12.10 -3.59 26.18
C LEU A 220 -10.60 -3.97 26.12
N PRO A 221 -9.85 -3.46 25.13
CA PRO A 221 -8.42 -3.71 25.01
C PRO A 221 -7.66 -3.07 26.17
N ARG A 222 -6.71 -3.82 26.75
CA ARG A 222 -5.82 -3.27 27.78
C ARG A 222 -4.65 -2.50 27.15
N SER A 223 -4.16 -1.50 27.88
CA SER A 223 -2.96 -0.76 27.54
C SER A 223 -1.92 -0.86 28.65
N LEU A 224 -0.65 -0.81 28.26
CA LEU A 224 0.51 -0.89 29.13
C LEU A 224 1.49 0.22 28.75
N ASP A 225 2.09 0.85 29.76
CA ASP A 225 3.16 1.81 29.54
C ASP A 225 4.50 1.07 29.46
N VAL A 226 5.16 1.20 28.31
CA VAL A 226 6.49 0.68 28.02
C VAL A 226 7.49 1.82 28.06
N VAL A 227 8.63 1.61 28.71
CA VAL A 227 9.74 2.55 28.78
C VAL A 227 10.87 2.02 27.90
N LEU A 228 11.30 2.85 26.95
CA LEU A 228 12.45 2.63 26.09
C LEU A 228 13.62 3.46 26.62
N ARG A 229 14.84 2.90 26.58
CA ARG A 229 16.06 3.57 27.03
C ARG A 229 17.18 3.42 25.99
N HIS A 230 18.14 4.34 26.02
CA HIS A 230 19.34 4.31 25.17
C HIS A 230 18.98 4.30 23.66
N ASP A 231 19.69 3.50 22.85
CA ASP A 231 19.57 3.47 21.39
C ASP A 231 18.24 2.86 20.86
N ILE A 232 17.40 2.32 21.76
CA ILE A 232 16.10 1.72 21.44
C ILE A 232 15.01 2.80 21.33
N VAL A 233 15.30 4.00 21.81
CA VAL A 233 14.43 5.16 21.70
C VAL A 233 14.16 5.49 20.21
N GLU A 234 12.95 5.96 19.91
CA GLU A 234 12.44 6.25 18.55
C GLU A 234 12.34 5.07 17.58
N GLN A 235 12.70 3.84 17.98
CA GLN A 235 12.53 2.65 17.13
C GLN A 235 11.05 2.27 16.95
N ALA A 236 10.22 2.55 17.95
CA ALA A 236 8.78 2.28 17.94
C ALA A 236 8.00 3.53 17.51
N ARG A 237 7.25 3.43 16.41
CA ARG A 237 6.36 4.51 15.91
C ARG A 237 4.90 4.19 16.21
N ALA A 238 4.07 5.22 16.37
CA ALA A 238 2.63 5.04 16.54
C ALA A 238 2.01 4.33 15.33
N GLY A 239 1.15 3.34 15.60
CA GLY A 239 0.52 2.47 14.60
C GLY A 239 1.29 1.19 14.28
N ASP A 240 2.58 1.11 14.63
CA ASP A 240 3.37 -0.11 14.39
C ASP A 240 2.96 -1.23 15.36
N THR A 241 2.91 -2.45 14.84
CA THR A 241 2.88 -3.67 15.66
C THR A 241 4.31 -4.02 16.03
N VAL A 242 4.58 -4.10 17.32
CA VAL A 242 5.93 -4.24 17.85
C VAL A 242 5.96 -5.33 18.90
N VAL A 243 7.03 -6.11 18.87
CA VAL A 243 7.42 -7.07 19.89
C VAL A 243 8.45 -6.40 20.79
N PHE A 244 8.06 -6.12 22.03
CA PHE A 244 8.95 -5.60 23.05
C PHE A 244 9.52 -6.76 23.85
N THR A 245 10.84 -6.79 24.01
CA THR A 245 11.49 -7.74 24.91
C THR A 245 12.07 -6.99 26.08
N GLY A 246 11.81 -7.44 27.29
CA GLY A 246 12.25 -6.73 28.48
C GLY A 246 11.68 -7.31 29.76
N THR A 247 11.58 -6.48 30.79
CA THR A 247 11.16 -6.90 32.12
C THR A 247 10.00 -6.07 32.63
N VAL A 248 9.07 -6.72 33.32
CA VAL A 248 8.02 -6.03 34.07
C VAL A 248 8.63 -5.54 35.38
N VAL A 249 8.46 -4.24 35.65
CA VAL A 249 8.89 -3.59 36.88
C VAL A 249 7.71 -2.88 37.55
N VAL A 250 7.91 -2.58 38.81
CA VAL A 250 6.92 -1.90 39.65
C VAL A 250 7.44 -0.50 39.94
N ILE A 251 6.73 0.52 39.47
CA ILE A 251 7.10 1.92 39.68
C ILE A 251 6.21 2.50 40.80
N PRO A 252 6.79 3.09 41.87
CA PRO A 252 6.01 3.78 42.88
C PRO A 252 5.41 5.07 42.31
N ASP A 253 4.17 5.38 42.68
CA ASP A 253 3.57 6.67 42.32
C ASP A 253 4.13 7.79 43.23
N ILE A 254 5.03 8.59 42.67
CA ILE A 254 5.72 9.67 43.39
C ILE A 254 4.75 10.79 43.76
N MET A 255 3.70 11.04 42.97
CA MET A 255 2.70 12.07 43.28
C MET A 255 1.86 11.68 44.51
N ALA A 256 1.56 10.40 44.64
CA ALA A 256 0.95 9.83 45.85
C ALA A 256 1.92 9.84 47.07
N LEU A 257 3.24 9.77 46.83
CA LEU A 257 4.26 9.86 47.88
C LEU A 257 4.54 11.31 48.34
N ALA A 258 4.45 12.29 47.44
CA ALA A 258 4.78 13.70 47.67
C ALA A 258 3.63 14.50 48.29
N SER A 259 2.42 13.94 48.36
CA SER A 259 1.28 14.57 49.04
C SER A 259 1.55 14.65 50.56
N PRO A 260 1.36 15.82 51.21
CA PRO A 260 1.71 16.01 52.62
C PRO A 260 0.91 15.07 53.53
N GLY A 261 1.60 14.17 54.22
CA GLY A 261 1.05 13.30 55.25
C GLY A 261 2.15 12.39 55.83
N GLU A 262 1.91 11.88 57.03
CA GLU A 262 2.95 11.24 57.85
C GLU A 262 3.44 9.90 57.30
N ARG A 263 4.77 9.70 57.39
CA ARG A 263 5.51 8.55 56.85
C ARG A 263 5.34 7.33 57.75
N ALA A 264 5.25 6.14 57.17
CA ALA A 264 5.40 4.89 57.90
C ALA A 264 6.90 4.64 58.17
N GLU A 265 7.34 4.84 59.41
CA GLU A 265 8.64 4.34 59.87
C GLU A 265 8.46 2.99 60.56
N THR A 266 9.26 1.99 60.16
CA THR A 266 9.40 0.74 60.92
C THR A 266 10.18 1.03 62.19
N ARG A 267 9.49 1.31 63.28
CA ARG A 267 10.10 1.47 64.61
C ARG A 267 10.61 0.10 65.09
N ARG A 268 11.93 -0.09 65.16
CA ARG A 268 12.53 -1.25 65.85
C ARG A 268 12.29 -1.10 67.36
N GLU A 269 11.46 -1.96 67.94
CA GLU A 269 11.23 -1.97 69.39
C GLU A 269 12.45 -2.50 70.15
N ALA A 270 12.99 -1.68 71.06
CA ALA A 270 13.86 -2.12 72.15
C ALA A 270 13.03 -2.27 73.44
N PRO A 271 13.37 -3.17 74.37
CA PRO A 271 12.49 -3.53 75.47
C PRO A 271 12.75 -2.63 76.69
N GLN A 272 11.80 -1.79 77.10
CA GLN A 272 11.87 -1.19 78.44
C GLN A 272 10.53 -0.84 79.11
N ARG A 273 10.32 -1.55 80.23
CA ARG A 273 9.74 -1.16 81.53
C ARG A 273 8.37 -0.46 81.58
N LYS A 274 7.39 -1.24 82.05
CA LYS A 274 6.14 -0.80 82.67
C LYS A 274 6.39 0.17 83.83
N ASN A 275 5.65 1.29 83.86
CA ASN A 275 5.22 1.87 85.13
C ASN A 275 3.78 2.37 85.03
N SER A 276 3.04 2.16 86.10
CA SER A 276 1.60 2.28 86.27
C SER A 276 1.16 3.68 86.71
N GLY A 277 0.08 4.19 86.11
CA GLY A 277 -0.67 5.36 86.60
C GLY A 277 -2.03 5.41 85.92
N VAL A 278 -3.09 5.09 86.67
CA VAL A 278 -4.48 5.02 86.21
C VAL A 278 -5.07 6.43 86.13
N GLY A 279 -5.56 6.80 84.95
CA GLY A 279 -6.38 7.97 84.71
C GLY A 279 -7.17 7.77 83.42
N ASN A 280 -8.50 7.83 83.51
CA ASN A 280 -9.45 7.65 82.42
C ASN A 280 -9.06 8.42 81.14
N GLU A 281 -8.59 7.69 80.13
CA GLU A 281 -8.76 8.05 78.73
C GLU A 281 -9.22 6.81 77.99
N GLY A 282 -10.42 6.89 77.41
CA GLY A 282 -11.00 5.83 76.61
C GLY A 282 -10.06 5.40 75.48
N VAL A 283 -10.26 4.18 74.98
CA VAL A 283 -9.49 3.58 73.89
C VAL A 283 -9.68 4.39 72.60
N LYS A 284 -8.93 5.49 72.44
CA LYS A 284 -8.65 6.13 71.15
C LYS A 284 -7.31 5.60 70.64
N GLY A 285 -7.25 4.28 70.44
CA GLY A 285 -5.99 3.56 70.20
C GLY A 285 -5.93 2.75 68.91
N LEU A 286 -6.80 2.99 67.92
CA LEU A 286 -6.74 2.29 66.61
C LEU A 286 -6.66 3.21 65.39
N ARG A 287 -6.57 4.54 65.56
CA ARG A 287 -6.26 5.47 64.45
C ARG A 287 -4.77 5.77 64.26
N ALA A 288 -3.89 5.10 65.02
CA ALA A 288 -2.43 5.27 64.94
C ALA A 288 -1.73 4.15 64.14
N LEU A 289 -2.46 3.15 63.64
CA LEU A 289 -1.96 2.22 62.62
C LEU A 289 -2.39 2.74 61.25
N GLY A 290 -1.91 3.93 60.91
CA GLY A 290 -2.09 4.54 59.59
C GLY A 290 -1.14 3.89 58.60
N VAL A 291 -1.58 2.78 57.99
CA VAL A 291 -0.91 2.22 56.82
C VAL A 291 -1.25 3.12 55.63
N ARG A 292 -0.26 3.84 55.08
CA ARG A 292 -0.42 4.45 53.75
C ARG A 292 -0.49 3.31 52.73
N ASP A 293 -1.49 3.33 51.87
CA ASP A 293 -1.49 2.50 50.68
C ASP A 293 -0.37 2.99 49.75
N LEU A 294 0.73 2.25 49.71
CA LEU A 294 1.77 2.43 48.71
C LEU A 294 1.17 1.98 47.36
N SER A 295 0.67 2.94 46.59
CA SER A 295 0.17 2.67 45.26
C SER A 295 1.34 2.49 44.30
N TYR A 296 1.47 1.27 43.80
CA TYR A 296 2.42 0.92 42.77
C TYR A 296 1.70 0.70 41.45
N ARG A 297 2.35 1.10 40.35
CA ARG A 297 1.90 0.78 38.99
C ARG A 297 2.87 -0.19 38.33
N LEU A 298 2.33 -1.13 37.55
CA LEU A 298 3.14 -1.97 36.67
C LEU A 298 3.58 -1.15 35.46
N ALA A 299 4.87 -1.22 35.15
CA ALA A 299 5.44 -0.65 33.93
C ALA A 299 6.35 -1.71 33.30
N PHE A 300 6.54 -1.63 31.99
CA PHE A 300 7.42 -2.54 31.27
C PHE A 300 8.66 -1.78 30.80
N ILE A 301 9.85 -2.23 31.19
CA ILE A 301 11.10 -1.67 30.66
C ILE A 301 11.55 -2.58 29.53
N ALA A 302 11.63 -2.05 28.31
CA ALA A 302 12.08 -2.80 27.14
C ALA A 302 13.60 -2.66 26.95
N ASN A 303 14.25 -3.78 26.67
CA ASN A 303 15.66 -3.90 26.31
C ASN A 303 15.85 -4.17 24.82
N SER A 304 14.82 -4.59 24.11
CA SER A 304 14.82 -4.60 22.65
C SER A 304 13.42 -4.35 22.10
N VAL A 305 13.40 -3.81 20.88
CA VAL A 305 12.21 -3.49 20.11
C VAL A 305 12.36 -4.16 18.76
N GLN A 306 11.41 -5.01 18.40
CA GLN A 306 11.35 -5.63 17.09
C GLN A 306 10.01 -5.30 16.46
N VAL A 307 10.01 -4.66 15.28
CA VAL A 307 8.76 -4.42 14.57
C VAL A 307 8.29 -5.74 13.96
N SER A 308 7.08 -6.17 14.31
CA SER A 308 6.45 -7.35 13.72
C SER A 308 5.83 -7.00 12.37
N ASP A 309 6.61 -6.44 11.45
CA ASP A 309 6.23 -6.51 10.05
C ASP A 309 6.60 -7.92 9.58
N GLY A 310 5.74 -8.60 8.81
CA GLY A 310 5.87 -10.03 8.48
C GLY A 310 7.13 -10.46 7.71
N ARG A 311 8.15 -9.60 7.63
CA ARG A 311 9.50 -9.84 7.16
C ARG A 311 10.33 -10.36 8.34
N ARG A 312 10.46 -11.69 8.43
CA ARG A 312 11.26 -12.38 9.47
C ARG A 312 12.78 -12.13 9.38
N ASP A 313 13.25 -11.24 8.51
CA ASP A 313 14.67 -11.17 8.15
C ASP A 313 15.17 -9.76 7.82
N VAL A 314 14.69 -8.74 8.55
CA VAL A 314 15.32 -7.41 8.50
C VAL A 314 16.21 -7.26 9.72
N ASP A 315 17.50 -7.16 9.45
CA ASP A 315 18.56 -6.88 10.42
C ASP A 315 18.13 -5.75 11.37
N ILE A 316 18.01 -6.04 12.66
CA ILE A 316 17.53 -5.12 13.73
C ILE A 316 18.33 -3.81 13.73
N ARG A 317 19.54 -3.86 13.18
CA ARG A 317 20.55 -2.81 13.15
C ARG A 317 20.28 -1.72 12.10
N ASN A 318 19.58 -2.04 11.00
CA ASN A 318 19.66 -1.20 9.79
C ASN A 318 18.47 -0.27 9.55
N ARG A 319 17.75 0.14 10.60
CA ARG A 319 16.64 1.11 10.46
C ARG A 319 17.08 2.58 10.59
N LYS A 320 18.34 2.86 10.94
CA LYS A 320 18.85 4.24 11.10
C LYS A 320 19.25 4.94 9.79
N LYS A 321 19.08 4.31 8.62
CA LYS A 321 19.19 4.96 7.31
C LYS A 321 17.81 5.19 6.67
N ASP A 322 16.92 5.88 7.38
CA ASP A 322 15.66 6.41 6.84
C ASP A 322 15.84 7.80 6.17
N ALA A 323 17.07 8.19 5.82
CA ALA A 323 17.34 9.38 5.03
C ALA A 323 18.43 9.10 3.98
N ASP A 324 17.99 9.05 2.72
CA ASP A 324 18.77 9.35 1.52
C ASP A 324 19.75 8.31 0.91
N GLU A 325 19.77 7.06 1.35
CA GLU A 325 20.44 5.99 0.59
C GLU A 325 19.45 4.95 0.06
N GLU A 326 19.44 4.83 -1.27
CA GLU A 326 18.57 4.02 -2.12
C GLU A 326 18.15 2.68 -1.49
N ASP A 327 16.83 2.45 -1.43
CA ASP A 327 16.15 1.22 -1.00
C ASP A 327 16.58 -0.04 -1.80
N TYR A 328 17.84 -0.44 -1.73
CA TYR A 328 18.24 -1.80 -2.04
C TYR A 328 17.99 -2.63 -0.80
N GLN A 329 16.72 -3.05 -0.64
CA GLN A 329 16.46 -4.25 0.13
C GLN A 329 17.41 -5.33 -0.38
N GLN A 330 18.29 -5.81 0.51
CA GLN A 330 19.19 -6.92 0.23
C GLN A 330 18.31 -8.17 0.12
N PHE A 331 17.77 -8.42 -1.07
CA PHE A 331 17.08 -9.66 -1.35
C PHE A 331 18.11 -10.79 -1.36
N THR A 332 17.73 -11.91 -0.76
CA THR A 332 18.56 -13.11 -0.83
C THR A 332 18.65 -13.59 -2.28
N SER A 333 19.74 -14.29 -2.62
CA SER A 333 19.94 -14.87 -3.95
C SER A 333 18.79 -15.82 -4.34
N GLU A 334 18.27 -16.58 -3.39
CA GLU A 334 17.12 -17.47 -3.58
C GLU A 334 15.83 -16.72 -3.94
N GLU A 335 15.56 -15.58 -3.30
CA GLU A 335 14.40 -14.74 -3.60
C GLU A 335 14.48 -14.11 -4.99
N MET A 336 15.67 -13.69 -5.41
CA MET A 336 15.90 -13.18 -6.76
C MET A 336 15.64 -14.25 -7.82
N ASP A 337 16.09 -15.48 -7.58
CA ASP A 337 15.84 -16.61 -8.47
C ASP A 337 14.35 -16.98 -8.53
N GLU A 338 13.60 -16.87 -7.43
CA GLU A 338 12.14 -17.02 -7.42
C GLU A 338 11.45 -15.94 -8.27
N ILE A 339 11.86 -14.68 -8.12
CA ILE A 339 11.29 -13.55 -8.87
C ILE A 339 11.56 -13.68 -10.38
N GLN A 340 12.77 -14.07 -10.75
CA GLN A 340 13.11 -14.34 -12.15
C GLN A 340 12.32 -15.51 -12.73
N ARG A 341 12.14 -16.60 -11.96
CA ARG A 341 11.29 -17.72 -12.36
C ARG A 341 9.85 -17.30 -12.60
N MET A 342 9.29 -16.43 -11.75
CA MET A 342 7.94 -15.89 -11.95
C MET A 342 7.84 -15.08 -13.25
N ARG A 343 8.82 -14.21 -13.55
CA ARG A 343 8.87 -13.40 -14.77
C ARG A 343 8.85 -14.24 -16.05
N ASN A 344 9.53 -15.38 -16.04
CA ASN A 344 9.73 -16.21 -17.24
C ASN A 344 8.50 -17.06 -17.61
N VAL A 345 7.43 -17.06 -16.81
CA VAL A 345 6.20 -17.78 -17.10
C VAL A 345 5.45 -17.11 -18.27
N PRO A 346 5.00 -17.86 -19.30
CA PRO A 346 4.19 -17.30 -20.37
C PRO A 346 2.83 -16.81 -19.85
N ASP A 347 2.37 -15.69 -20.41
CA ASP A 347 1.21 -14.92 -19.95
C ASP A 347 1.27 -14.51 -18.47
N PHE A 348 2.45 -14.01 -18.07
CA PHE A 348 2.74 -13.57 -16.72
C PHE A 348 1.74 -12.54 -16.17
N PHE A 349 1.39 -11.54 -16.98
CA PHE A 349 0.55 -10.42 -16.52
C PHE A 349 -0.86 -10.89 -16.15
N ASN A 350 -1.52 -11.70 -16.98
CA ASN A 350 -2.86 -12.19 -16.66
C ASN A 350 -2.85 -13.16 -15.48
N LYS A 351 -1.85 -14.05 -15.38
CA LYS A 351 -1.74 -14.96 -14.21
C LYS A 351 -1.52 -14.21 -12.90
N LEU A 352 -0.77 -13.11 -12.94
CA LEU A 352 -0.58 -12.26 -11.77
C LEU A 352 -1.90 -11.58 -11.40
N VAL A 353 -2.64 -11.08 -12.38
CA VAL A 353 -4.00 -10.52 -12.19
C VAL A 353 -4.97 -11.55 -11.61
N ASP A 354 -4.96 -12.79 -12.09
CA ASP A 354 -5.81 -13.87 -11.57
C ASP A 354 -5.45 -14.25 -10.12
N SER A 355 -4.18 -14.08 -9.75
CA SER A 355 -3.71 -14.29 -8.37
C SER A 355 -4.10 -13.14 -7.43
N VAL A 356 -4.54 -11.99 -7.95
CA VAL A 356 -5.10 -10.88 -7.18
C VAL A 356 -6.58 -11.15 -6.91
N ALA A 357 -6.94 -11.21 -5.62
CA ALA A 357 -8.30 -11.45 -5.13
C ALA A 357 -8.93 -12.73 -5.73
N PRO A 358 -8.41 -13.93 -5.40
CA PRO A 358 -8.94 -15.19 -5.92
C PRO A 358 -10.37 -15.50 -5.44
N THR A 359 -10.83 -14.84 -4.36
CA THR A 359 -12.19 -15.00 -3.84
C THR A 359 -13.27 -14.36 -4.71
N VAL A 360 -12.90 -13.41 -5.57
CA VAL A 360 -13.84 -12.72 -6.47
C VAL A 360 -13.66 -13.26 -7.87
N PHE A 361 -14.74 -13.79 -8.45
CA PHE A 361 -14.78 -14.22 -9.84
C PHE A 361 -15.09 -13.04 -10.77
N GLY A 362 -14.47 -13.00 -11.95
CA GLY A 362 -14.71 -11.96 -12.96
C GLY A 362 -13.91 -10.65 -12.76
N HIS A 363 -14.41 -9.58 -13.39
CA HIS A 363 -13.87 -8.21 -13.37
C HIS A 363 -12.34 -8.11 -13.55
N GLN A 364 -11.80 -8.72 -14.61
CA GLN A 364 -10.37 -8.76 -14.89
C GLN A 364 -9.74 -7.35 -15.01
N ASP A 365 -10.47 -6.38 -15.55
CA ASP A 365 -9.95 -5.01 -15.70
C ASP A 365 -9.80 -4.27 -14.36
N ILE A 366 -10.69 -4.55 -13.39
CA ILE A 366 -10.58 -3.99 -12.03
C ILE A 366 -9.40 -4.63 -11.30
N LYS A 367 -9.20 -5.94 -11.45
CA LYS A 367 -8.04 -6.64 -10.88
C LYS A 367 -6.73 -6.10 -11.47
N ARG A 368 -6.67 -5.84 -12.78
CA ARG A 368 -5.54 -5.18 -13.46
C ARG A 368 -5.26 -3.79 -12.89
N ALA A 369 -6.30 -3.00 -12.66
CA ALA A 369 -6.18 -1.66 -12.10
C ALA A 369 -5.65 -1.68 -10.67
N ILE A 370 -6.17 -2.56 -9.81
CA ILE A 370 -5.69 -2.74 -8.44
C ILE A 370 -4.23 -3.18 -8.43
N LEU A 371 -3.84 -4.11 -9.31
CA LEU A 371 -2.45 -4.53 -9.44
C LEU A 371 -1.52 -3.36 -9.80
N ILE A 372 -1.90 -2.56 -10.80
CA ILE A 372 -1.11 -1.41 -11.24
C ILE A 372 -1.01 -0.36 -10.12
N MET A 373 -2.08 -0.17 -9.36
CA MET A 373 -2.09 0.67 -8.16
C MET A 373 -1.14 0.15 -7.07
N LEU A 374 -1.12 -1.17 -6.83
CA LEU A 374 -0.22 -1.81 -5.86
C LEU A 374 1.26 -1.58 -6.20
N LEU A 375 1.60 -1.56 -7.49
CA LEU A 375 2.95 -1.33 -7.98
C LEU A 375 3.36 0.16 -7.92
N GLY A 376 2.42 1.05 -8.24
CA GLY A 376 2.64 2.50 -8.26
C GLY A 376 3.57 2.98 -9.39
N GLY A 377 3.51 4.26 -9.72
CA GLY A 377 4.39 4.92 -10.70
C GLY A 377 5.66 5.53 -10.07
N VAL A 378 6.45 6.22 -10.87
CA VAL A 378 7.73 6.80 -10.41
C VAL A 378 7.50 8.21 -9.87
N HIS A 379 7.88 8.46 -8.62
CA HIS A 379 7.95 9.83 -8.09
C HIS A 379 9.14 10.56 -8.71
N LYS A 380 8.90 11.77 -9.21
CA LYS A 380 9.94 12.59 -9.86
C LYS A 380 10.03 13.94 -9.17
N LEU A 381 11.25 14.44 -9.01
CA LEU A 381 11.52 15.77 -8.52
C LEU A 381 11.96 16.62 -9.72
N THR A 382 11.31 17.75 -9.95
CA THR A 382 11.76 18.69 -10.98
C THR A 382 12.98 19.46 -10.49
N HIS A 383 13.75 20.05 -11.41
CA HIS A 383 14.88 20.92 -11.07
C HIS A 383 14.47 22.17 -10.26
N GLU A 384 13.18 22.53 -10.28
CA GLU A 384 12.58 23.63 -9.51
C GLU A 384 12.13 23.21 -8.10
N GLY A 385 12.33 21.94 -7.72
CA GLY A 385 11.96 21.43 -6.39
C GLY A 385 10.47 21.07 -6.23
N ILE A 386 9.71 21.01 -7.34
CA ILE A 386 8.32 20.56 -7.32
C ILE A 386 8.28 19.03 -7.41
N ASN A 387 7.55 18.41 -6.48
CA ASN A 387 7.33 16.96 -6.46
C ASN A 387 6.20 16.58 -7.42
N LEU A 388 6.52 15.79 -8.43
CA LEU A 388 5.53 15.16 -9.30
C LEU A 388 5.07 13.84 -8.66
N ARG A 389 3.76 13.73 -8.49
CA ARG A 389 3.09 12.54 -7.96
C ARG A 389 3.32 11.33 -8.86
N GLY A 390 3.81 10.24 -8.27
CA GLY A 390 3.94 8.92 -8.90
C GLY A 390 2.79 7.94 -8.60
N ASP A 391 2.02 8.20 -7.54
CA ASP A 391 0.93 7.34 -7.07
C ASP A 391 -0.29 7.36 -8.00
N ILE A 392 -0.95 6.21 -8.14
CA ILE A 392 -2.13 6.04 -8.99
C ILE A 392 -3.37 5.90 -8.10
N ASN A 393 -4.40 6.69 -8.39
CA ASN A 393 -5.66 6.63 -7.64
C ASN A 393 -6.73 5.89 -8.45
N VAL A 394 -7.42 4.95 -7.80
CA VAL A 394 -8.45 4.11 -8.41
C VAL A 394 -9.78 4.30 -7.68
N CYS A 395 -10.85 4.50 -8.44
CA CYS A 395 -12.22 4.56 -7.93
C CYS A 395 -13.06 3.45 -8.53
N ILE A 396 -13.80 2.73 -7.68
CA ILE A 396 -14.73 1.69 -8.07
C ILE A 396 -16.15 2.18 -7.73
N VAL A 397 -16.96 2.35 -8.76
CA VAL A 397 -18.39 2.66 -8.68
C VAL A 397 -19.16 1.41 -9.05
N GLY A 398 -20.35 1.19 -8.50
CA GLY A 398 -21.21 0.12 -8.98
C GLY A 398 -22.45 -0.09 -8.13
N ASP A 399 -23.20 -1.14 -8.36
CA ASP A 399 -24.38 -1.42 -7.55
C ASP A 399 -24.00 -1.99 -6.16
N PRO A 400 -24.90 -1.94 -5.17
CA PRO A 400 -24.75 -2.66 -3.91
C PRO A 400 -24.52 -4.15 -4.16
N SER A 401 -23.82 -4.82 -3.24
CA SER A 401 -23.53 -6.26 -3.29
C SER A 401 -22.55 -6.73 -4.38
N CYS A 402 -22.01 -5.86 -5.23
CA CYS A 402 -21.02 -6.22 -6.26
C CYS A 402 -19.57 -6.41 -5.73
N ALA A 403 -19.34 -7.18 -4.66
CA ALA A 403 -18.00 -7.53 -4.11
C ALA A 403 -16.99 -6.38 -3.84
N LYS A 404 -17.36 -5.09 -3.96
CA LYS A 404 -16.47 -3.92 -3.81
C LYS A 404 -15.67 -3.93 -2.52
N SER A 405 -16.36 -4.07 -1.38
CA SER A 405 -15.70 -4.06 -0.07
C SER A 405 -14.74 -5.24 0.10
N GLN A 406 -14.89 -6.33 -0.66
CA GLN A 406 -13.94 -7.43 -0.66
C GLN A 406 -12.62 -7.05 -1.35
N PHE A 407 -12.66 -6.29 -2.46
CA PHE A 407 -11.45 -5.77 -3.09
C PHE A 407 -10.68 -4.83 -2.16
N LEU A 408 -11.39 -3.96 -1.43
CA LEU A 408 -10.77 -3.05 -0.46
C LEU A 408 -10.12 -3.83 0.70
N LYS A 409 -10.84 -4.79 1.29
CA LYS A 409 -10.32 -5.64 2.38
C LYS A 409 -9.11 -6.46 1.94
N TYR A 410 -9.15 -7.03 0.73
CA TYR A 410 -8.04 -7.78 0.18
C TYR A 410 -6.79 -6.91 -0.01
N THR A 411 -6.96 -5.73 -0.60
CA THR A 411 -5.87 -4.75 -0.81
C THR A 411 -5.26 -4.32 0.52
N ALA A 412 -6.11 -4.04 1.52
CA ALA A 412 -5.68 -3.66 2.86
C ALA A 412 -4.93 -4.77 3.62
N GLY A 413 -5.11 -6.05 3.24
CA GLY A 413 -4.37 -7.18 3.81
C GLY A 413 -3.05 -7.50 3.11
N ILE A 414 -2.88 -7.07 1.84
CA ILE A 414 -1.65 -7.30 1.09
C ILE A 414 -0.56 -6.31 1.48
N VAL A 415 -0.88 -5.02 1.49
CA VAL A 415 0.11 -3.96 1.60
C VAL A 415 0.49 -3.73 3.07
N PRO A 416 1.77 -3.83 3.45
CA PRO A 416 2.21 -3.37 4.77
C PRO A 416 2.01 -1.86 4.80
N ARG A 417 1.32 -1.34 5.83
CA ARG A 417 0.94 0.09 5.99
C ARG A 417 -0.25 0.58 5.15
N SER A 418 -1.21 -0.28 4.83
CA SER A 418 -2.52 0.17 4.37
C SER A 418 -3.52 0.36 5.50
N VAL A 419 -4.37 1.38 5.37
CA VAL A 419 -5.45 1.65 6.31
C VAL A 419 -6.79 1.50 5.59
N TYR A 420 -7.71 0.75 6.19
CA TYR A 420 -9.09 0.63 5.73
C TYR A 420 -9.98 1.54 6.58
N THR A 421 -10.69 2.45 5.93
CA THR A 421 -11.64 3.36 6.58
C THR A 421 -12.97 3.37 5.83
N SER A 422 -14.07 3.63 6.56
CA SER A 422 -15.37 3.93 5.94
C SER A 422 -15.60 5.43 5.99
N GLY A 423 -16.04 6.00 4.88
CA GLY A 423 -16.29 7.43 4.70
C GLY A 423 -17.34 8.00 5.67
N LYS A 424 -18.25 7.17 6.18
CA LYS A 424 -19.25 7.59 7.19
C LYS A 424 -18.68 7.57 8.62
N SER A 425 -17.83 6.60 8.93
CA SER A 425 -17.20 6.46 10.25
C SER A 425 -15.99 7.37 10.43
N SER A 426 -15.46 7.88 9.32
CA SER A 426 -14.30 8.75 9.29
C SER A 426 -14.75 10.19 9.37
N SER A 427 -14.09 10.96 10.22
CA SER A 427 -14.22 12.42 10.25
C SER A 427 -12.99 13.05 9.61
N ALA A 428 -13.03 14.33 9.21
CA ALA A 428 -11.84 15.06 8.74
C ALA A 428 -10.67 14.92 9.70
N ALA A 429 -10.97 14.95 11.00
CA ALA A 429 -10.04 14.69 12.09
C ALA A 429 -9.38 13.31 11.99
N GLY A 430 -10.18 12.25 11.82
CA GLY A 430 -9.70 10.88 11.67
C GLY A 430 -8.99 10.60 10.34
N LEU A 431 -9.28 11.36 9.27
CA LEU A 431 -8.62 11.19 7.96
C LEU A 431 -7.29 11.94 7.87
N THR A 432 -7.24 13.17 8.38
CA THR A 432 -6.09 14.08 8.22
C THR A 432 -5.16 14.04 9.43
N ALA A 433 -5.17 15.08 10.26
CA ALA A 433 -4.53 15.11 11.56
C ALA A 433 -5.32 16.01 12.50
N THR A 434 -5.30 15.69 13.78
CA THR A 434 -5.93 16.49 14.83
C THR A 434 -4.90 17.06 15.76
N VAL A 435 -5.15 18.27 16.25
CA VAL A 435 -4.38 18.82 17.37
C VAL A 435 -5.12 18.49 18.65
N ALA A 436 -4.53 17.63 19.48
CA ALA A 436 -5.07 17.20 20.76
C ALA A 436 -4.20 17.70 21.90
N LYS A 437 -4.81 18.14 23.00
CA LYS A 437 -4.07 18.55 24.20
C LYS A 437 -3.74 17.33 25.03
N GLU A 438 -2.46 17.09 25.29
CA GLU A 438 -2.04 15.99 26.16
C GLU A 438 -2.36 16.34 27.63
N PRO A 439 -3.05 15.45 28.39
CA PRO A 439 -3.48 15.76 29.75
C PRO A 439 -2.33 15.76 30.77
N GLU A 440 -1.19 15.13 30.47
CA GLU A 440 -0.05 15.04 31.39
C GLU A 440 0.89 16.25 31.28
N THR A 441 1.20 16.69 30.06
CA THR A 441 2.09 17.83 29.79
C THR A 441 1.31 19.14 29.65
N GLY A 442 0.04 19.08 29.23
CA GLY A 442 -0.75 20.25 28.90
C GLY A 442 -0.39 20.88 27.54
N GLU A 443 0.50 20.24 26.77
CA GLU A 443 0.93 20.71 25.46
C GLU A 443 -0.02 20.22 24.36
N PHE A 444 -0.07 20.97 23.25
CA PHE A 444 -0.85 20.60 22.08
C PHE A 444 0.00 19.71 21.16
N CYS A 445 -0.38 18.45 21.01
CA CYS A 445 0.28 17.48 20.15
C CYS A 445 -0.56 17.22 18.89
N ILE A 446 0.11 16.91 17.77
CA ILE A 446 -0.57 16.48 16.55
C ILE A 446 -0.77 14.96 16.62
N GLU A 447 -2.01 14.51 16.60
CA GLU A 447 -2.38 13.11 16.38
C GLU A 447 -2.57 12.89 14.86
N ALA A 448 -1.80 11.94 14.31
CA ALA A 448 -1.86 11.59 12.90
C ALA A 448 -3.17 10.82 12.60
N GLY A 449 -3.85 11.18 11.52
CA GLY A 449 -5.02 10.48 11.01
C GLY A 449 -4.67 9.38 10.00
N ALA A 450 -5.69 8.73 9.46
CA ALA A 450 -5.58 7.55 8.62
C ALA A 450 -4.72 7.76 7.36
N LEU A 451 -4.83 8.91 6.69
CA LEU A 451 -4.02 9.20 5.50
C LEU A 451 -2.54 9.33 5.82
N MET A 452 -2.20 9.89 6.99
CA MET A 452 -0.81 10.02 7.41
C MET A 452 -0.22 8.69 7.87
N LEU A 453 -1.00 7.88 8.57
CA LEU A 453 -0.58 6.54 8.99
C LEU A 453 -0.28 5.63 7.77
N ALA A 454 -1.00 5.86 6.67
CA ALA A 454 -0.84 5.14 5.41
C ALA A 454 0.25 5.68 4.47
N ASP A 455 1.16 6.58 4.92
CA ASP A 455 2.23 7.16 4.06
C ASP A 455 3.04 6.08 3.32
N ASN A 456 3.29 6.28 2.03
CA ASN A 456 3.85 5.33 1.05
C ASN A 456 3.08 4.00 0.88
N GLY A 457 1.88 3.92 1.46
CA GLY A 457 0.96 2.79 1.39
C GLY A 457 -0.30 3.11 0.59
N ILE A 458 -1.40 2.45 0.98
CA ILE A 458 -2.70 2.60 0.32
C ILE A 458 -3.76 2.89 1.37
N CYS A 459 -4.53 3.95 1.15
CA CYS A 459 -5.73 4.26 1.94
C CYS A 459 -6.96 3.74 1.20
N CYS A 460 -7.62 2.74 1.77
CA CYS A 460 -8.86 2.17 1.23
C CYS A 460 -10.05 2.85 1.90
N ILE A 461 -10.88 3.56 1.12
CA ILE A 461 -12.06 4.28 1.62
C ILE A 461 -13.32 3.66 1.04
N ASP A 462 -14.13 3.04 1.89
CA ASP A 462 -15.46 2.54 1.52
C ASP A 462 -16.53 3.62 1.72
N GLU A 463 -17.63 3.55 0.98
CA GLU A 463 -18.73 4.53 1.01
C GLU A 463 -18.25 5.98 0.83
N PHE A 464 -17.38 6.20 -0.16
CA PHE A 464 -16.78 7.50 -0.45
C PHE A 464 -17.83 8.59 -0.77
N ASP A 465 -18.99 8.19 -1.30
CA ASP A 465 -20.13 9.08 -1.57
C ASP A 465 -20.85 9.58 -0.31
N LYS A 466 -20.68 8.92 0.84
CA LYS A 466 -21.33 9.27 2.12
C LYS A 466 -20.50 10.20 2.99
N MET A 467 -19.33 10.62 2.53
CA MET A 467 -18.47 11.55 3.27
C MET A 467 -19.03 12.97 3.28
N ASP A 468 -18.82 13.66 4.40
CA ASP A 468 -19.13 15.08 4.54
C ASP A 468 -18.25 15.93 3.61
N VAL A 469 -18.81 17.06 3.15
CA VAL A 469 -18.11 17.99 2.24
C VAL A 469 -16.80 18.54 2.84
N ARG A 470 -16.72 18.72 4.17
CA ARG A 470 -15.49 19.18 4.86
C ARG A 470 -14.35 18.18 4.71
N ASP A 471 -14.67 16.89 4.80
CA ASP A 471 -13.71 15.80 4.73
C ASP A 471 -13.23 15.62 3.28
N GLN A 472 -14.14 15.82 2.32
CA GLN A 472 -13.82 15.85 0.89
C GLN A 472 -12.84 16.97 0.52
N VAL A 473 -12.96 18.17 1.12
CA VAL A 473 -12.01 19.28 0.89
C VAL A 473 -10.61 18.92 1.38
N ALA A 474 -10.52 18.28 2.54
CA ALA A 474 -9.24 17.87 3.12
C ALA A 474 -8.56 16.78 2.27
N ILE A 475 -9.33 15.81 1.75
CA ILE A 475 -8.84 14.81 0.81
C ILE A 475 -8.41 15.45 -0.52
N HIS A 476 -9.15 16.46 -0.99
CA HIS A 476 -8.83 17.17 -2.22
C HIS A 476 -7.46 17.86 -2.18
N GLU A 477 -7.07 18.44 -1.04
CA GLU A 477 -5.72 18.98 -0.80
C GLU A 477 -4.68 17.85 -0.83
N ALA A 478 -4.93 16.78 -0.06
CA ALA A 478 -4.03 15.63 0.03
C ALA A 478 -3.79 14.94 -1.34
N MET A 479 -4.82 14.78 -2.17
CA MET A 479 -4.71 14.13 -3.49
C MET A 479 -3.98 14.97 -4.54
N GLU A 480 -4.02 16.30 -4.43
CA GLU A 480 -3.35 17.20 -5.38
C GLU A 480 -1.89 17.41 -5.00
N GLN A 481 -1.63 17.78 -3.75
CA GLN A 481 -0.30 18.23 -3.31
C GLN A 481 0.50 17.11 -2.62
N GLN A 482 -0.14 15.99 -2.27
CA GLN A 482 0.45 14.94 -1.42
C GLN A 482 0.94 15.46 -0.06
N THR A 483 0.39 16.60 0.37
CA THR A 483 0.68 17.26 1.65
C THR A 483 -0.62 17.80 2.23
N ILE A 484 -0.69 17.83 3.56
CA ILE A 484 -1.80 18.40 4.31
C ILE A 484 -1.24 19.50 5.20
N SER A 485 -1.74 20.72 5.01
CA SER A 485 -1.36 21.87 5.84
C SER A 485 -2.32 22.04 7.02
N ILE A 486 -1.78 22.15 8.23
CA ILE A 486 -2.57 22.40 9.44
C ILE A 486 -2.04 23.63 10.15
N THR A 487 -2.92 24.60 10.34
CA THR A 487 -2.67 25.80 11.14
C THR A 487 -3.70 25.86 12.26
N LYS A 488 -3.39 25.26 13.42
CA LYS A 488 -4.29 25.19 14.59
C LYS A 488 -3.50 25.31 15.89
N ALA A 489 -4.10 25.97 16.89
CA ALA A 489 -3.54 26.11 18.25
C ALA A 489 -2.09 26.62 18.30
N GLY A 490 -1.70 27.50 17.37
CA GLY A 490 -0.34 28.04 17.28
C GLY A 490 0.68 27.13 16.58
N ILE A 491 0.27 25.95 16.12
CA ILE A 491 1.10 25.02 15.35
C ILE A 491 0.77 25.22 13.87
N GLN A 492 1.79 25.63 13.10
CA GLN A 492 1.77 25.65 11.65
C GLN A 492 2.68 24.53 11.15
N ALA A 493 2.08 23.42 10.72
CA ALA A 493 2.80 22.25 10.25
C ALA A 493 2.25 21.79 8.90
N THR A 494 3.14 21.39 8.00
CA THR A 494 2.82 20.73 6.74
C THR A 494 3.22 19.27 6.85
N LEU A 495 2.25 18.39 6.74
CA LEU A 495 2.41 16.95 6.93
C LEU A 495 2.35 16.27 5.57
N ASN A 496 3.24 15.32 5.30
CA ASN A 496 3.25 14.59 4.04
C ASN A 496 2.20 13.48 4.07
N ALA A 497 1.51 13.27 2.95
CA ALA A 497 0.48 12.26 2.77
C ALA A 497 0.64 11.59 1.39
N ARG A 498 1.76 10.90 1.17
CA ARG A 498 2.08 10.22 -0.10
C ARG A 498 1.39 8.87 -0.13
N THR A 499 0.08 8.88 -0.35
CA THR A 499 -0.74 7.67 -0.33
C THR A 499 -1.50 7.51 -1.63
N SER A 500 -1.61 6.26 -2.11
CA SER A 500 -2.55 5.92 -3.17
C SER A 500 -3.94 5.72 -2.54
N ILE A 501 -4.98 6.27 -3.16
CA ILE A 501 -6.36 6.13 -2.68
C ILE A 501 -7.09 5.10 -3.53
N LEU A 502 -7.65 4.08 -2.86
CA LEU A 502 -8.64 3.16 -3.41
C LEU A 502 -10.01 3.53 -2.83
N ALA A 503 -10.88 4.10 -3.66
CA ALA A 503 -12.22 4.50 -3.24
C ALA A 503 -13.29 3.54 -3.78
N ALA A 504 -14.26 3.19 -2.94
CA ALA A 504 -15.51 2.56 -3.36
C ALA A 504 -16.67 3.54 -3.17
N ALA A 505 -17.50 3.67 -4.20
CA ALA A 505 -18.68 4.53 -4.19
C ALA A 505 -19.92 3.78 -4.71
N ASN A 506 -21.08 4.21 -4.21
CA ASN A 506 -22.38 3.72 -4.66
C ASN A 506 -23.12 4.81 -5.48
N PRO A 507 -23.92 4.43 -6.48
CA PRO A 507 -24.77 5.37 -7.21
C PRO A 507 -25.86 5.92 -6.30
N THR A 508 -26.31 7.14 -6.58
CA THR A 508 -27.28 7.88 -5.74
C THR A 508 -28.64 7.18 -5.65
N GLY A 509 -29.07 6.50 -6.71
CA GLY A 509 -30.31 5.75 -6.78
C GLY A 509 -30.19 4.28 -6.34
N GLY A 510 -29.03 3.82 -5.88
CA GLY A 510 -28.76 2.42 -5.55
C GLY A 510 -28.61 1.50 -6.76
N ARG A 511 -29.04 1.92 -7.96
CA ARG A 511 -28.70 1.28 -9.23
C ARG A 511 -28.07 2.28 -10.19
N TYR A 512 -27.22 1.80 -11.09
CA TYR A 512 -26.56 2.61 -12.09
C TYR A 512 -27.46 2.86 -13.32
N ASP A 513 -27.87 4.11 -13.55
CA ASP A 513 -28.64 4.51 -14.73
C ASP A 513 -27.72 4.75 -15.94
N LYS A 514 -27.72 3.84 -16.93
CA LYS A 514 -26.94 4.00 -18.19
C LYS A 514 -27.35 5.24 -19.01
N SER A 515 -28.56 5.77 -18.80
CA SER A 515 -29.09 6.93 -19.53
C SER A 515 -28.52 8.28 -19.09
N LYS A 516 -27.92 8.33 -17.89
CA LYS A 516 -27.35 9.54 -17.30
C LYS A 516 -25.83 9.44 -17.29
N PRO A 517 -25.10 10.55 -17.49
CA PRO A 517 -23.66 10.51 -17.38
C PRO A 517 -23.23 10.30 -15.92
N LEU A 518 -22.06 9.69 -15.75
CA LEU A 518 -21.47 9.31 -14.46
C LEU A 518 -21.54 10.41 -13.39
N LYS A 519 -21.37 11.68 -13.78
CA LYS A 519 -21.42 12.85 -12.90
C LYS A 519 -22.75 12.98 -12.13
N TYR A 520 -23.88 12.60 -12.73
CA TYR A 520 -25.18 12.67 -12.04
C TYR A 520 -25.50 11.36 -11.31
N ASN A 521 -24.94 10.24 -11.76
CA ASN A 521 -25.09 8.95 -11.09
C ASN A 521 -24.36 8.91 -9.75
N VAL A 522 -23.27 9.65 -9.60
CA VAL A 522 -22.45 9.66 -8.40
C VAL A 522 -22.46 11.05 -7.76
N ALA A 523 -22.71 11.13 -6.44
CA ALA A 523 -22.74 12.39 -5.68
C ALA A 523 -21.33 12.94 -5.37
N LEU A 524 -20.44 12.98 -6.37
CA LEU A 524 -19.07 13.47 -6.21
C LEU A 524 -18.80 14.75 -7.00
N PRO A 525 -18.06 15.72 -6.42
CA PRO A 525 -17.74 16.95 -7.12
C PRO A 525 -16.73 16.68 -8.26
N PRO A 526 -16.89 17.33 -9.44
CA PRO A 526 -16.00 17.12 -10.60
C PRO A 526 -14.49 17.27 -10.35
N PRO A 527 -14.02 18.18 -9.47
CA PRO A 527 -12.60 18.27 -9.13
C PRO A 527 -12.02 16.98 -8.55
N ILE A 528 -12.81 16.19 -7.80
CA ILE A 528 -12.34 14.92 -7.22
C ILE A 528 -12.29 13.84 -8.28
N LEU A 529 -13.33 13.71 -9.11
CA LEU A 529 -13.37 12.75 -10.21
C LEU A 529 -12.19 12.93 -11.18
N SER A 530 -11.78 14.18 -11.42
CA SER A 530 -10.61 14.48 -12.26
C SER A 530 -9.25 14.03 -11.72
N ARG A 531 -9.16 13.70 -10.42
CA ARG A 531 -7.93 13.25 -9.74
C ARG A 531 -7.82 11.74 -9.58
N PHE A 532 -8.90 11.03 -9.87
CA PHE A 532 -8.85 9.60 -10.04
C PHE A 532 -8.34 9.32 -11.45
N ASP A 533 -7.27 8.53 -11.51
CA ASP A 533 -6.61 8.18 -12.77
C ASP A 533 -7.40 7.09 -13.49
N LEU A 534 -8.04 6.20 -12.73
CA LEU A 534 -8.92 5.14 -13.23
C LEU A 534 -10.24 5.15 -12.46
N VAL A 535 -11.36 5.15 -13.20
CA VAL A 535 -12.70 4.99 -12.64
C VAL A 535 -13.37 3.81 -13.32
N TYR A 536 -13.68 2.77 -12.56
CA TYR A 536 -14.38 1.60 -13.07
C TYR A 536 -15.80 1.55 -12.53
N VAL A 537 -16.77 1.33 -13.43
CA VAL A 537 -18.16 1.09 -13.08
C VAL A 537 -18.44 -0.40 -13.16
N MET A 538 -18.93 -0.99 -12.08
CA MET A 538 -19.47 -2.35 -12.02
C MET A 538 -20.98 -2.29 -12.09
N ILE A 539 -21.53 -2.78 -13.20
CA ILE A 539 -22.97 -2.84 -13.42
C ILE A 539 -23.41 -4.27 -13.12
N ASP A 540 -24.45 -4.42 -12.32
CA ASP A 540 -25.09 -5.71 -12.02
C ASP A 540 -26.18 -5.96 -13.07
N ASP A 541 -25.76 -6.48 -14.23
CA ASP A 541 -26.68 -6.96 -15.27
C ASP A 541 -26.98 -8.46 -15.00
N PRO A 542 -28.24 -8.84 -14.73
CA PRO A 542 -28.58 -10.23 -14.39
C PRO A 542 -28.41 -11.14 -15.62
N ASP A 543 -27.38 -11.99 -15.58
CA ASP A 543 -27.09 -12.97 -16.62
C ASP A 543 -26.91 -14.37 -16.01
N ASP A 544 -27.69 -15.34 -16.50
CA ASP A 544 -27.76 -16.68 -15.93
C ASP A 544 -26.41 -17.42 -15.96
N GLN A 545 -25.57 -17.19 -16.97
CA GLN A 545 -24.27 -17.87 -17.11
C GLN A 545 -23.24 -17.31 -16.11
N THR A 546 -23.15 -15.99 -16.02
CA THR A 546 -22.26 -15.34 -15.04
C THR A 546 -22.69 -15.64 -13.61
N ASP A 547 -23.99 -15.62 -13.32
CA ASP A 547 -24.54 -15.97 -12.01
C ASP A 547 -24.28 -17.43 -11.66
N TYR A 548 -24.41 -18.35 -12.61
CA TYR A 548 -24.05 -19.75 -12.41
C TYR A 548 -22.57 -19.91 -12.04
N HIS A 549 -21.67 -19.22 -12.76
CA HIS A 549 -20.24 -19.25 -12.46
C HIS A 549 -19.90 -18.62 -11.10
N ILE A 550 -20.55 -17.51 -10.75
CA ILE A 550 -20.40 -16.83 -9.45
C ILE A 550 -20.88 -17.76 -8.33
N ALA A 551 -22.08 -18.33 -8.47
CA ALA A 551 -22.65 -19.25 -7.49
C ALA A 551 -21.76 -20.49 -7.30
N HIS A 552 -21.33 -21.11 -8.39
CA HIS A 552 -20.41 -22.25 -8.35
C HIS A 552 -19.08 -21.89 -7.67
N HIS A 553 -18.54 -20.70 -7.95
CA HIS A 553 -17.32 -20.21 -7.31
C HIS A 553 -17.51 -20.00 -5.80
N ILE A 554 -18.60 -19.35 -5.38
CA ILE A 554 -18.92 -19.12 -3.96
C ILE A 554 -19.08 -20.45 -3.22
N VAL A 555 -19.80 -21.41 -3.80
CA VAL A 555 -19.99 -22.74 -3.21
C VAL A 555 -18.65 -23.47 -3.10
N ARG A 556 -17.80 -23.41 -4.12
CA ARG A 556 -16.46 -24.00 -4.10
C ARG A 556 -15.60 -23.43 -2.97
N VAL A 557 -15.61 -22.11 -2.80
CA VAL A 557 -14.87 -21.42 -1.72
C VAL A 557 -15.38 -21.87 -0.34
N HIS A 558 -16.69 -22.04 -0.16
CA HIS A 558 -17.26 -22.52 1.11
C HIS A 558 -16.96 -24.00 1.39
N GLN A 559 -16.94 -24.84 0.35
CA GLN A 559 -16.71 -26.29 0.48
C GLN A 559 -15.26 -26.64 0.79
N LYS A 560 -14.29 -26.06 0.06
CA LYS A 560 -12.88 -26.46 0.14
C LYS A 560 -11.96 -25.43 0.81
N ARG A 561 -12.51 -24.29 1.28
CA ARG A 561 -11.81 -23.16 1.93
C ARG A 561 -10.46 -22.81 1.28
N GLU A 562 -9.38 -23.45 1.72
CA GLU A 562 -8.01 -23.17 1.29
C GLU A 562 -7.62 -23.90 -0.01
N GLU A 563 -8.08 -25.15 -0.23
CA GLU A 563 -7.78 -25.90 -1.46
C GLU A 563 -8.56 -25.37 -2.68
N ALA A 564 -9.67 -24.67 -2.46
CA ALA A 564 -10.45 -24.04 -3.53
C ALA A 564 -9.67 -22.98 -4.29
N LEU A 565 -8.80 -22.27 -3.57
CA LEU A 565 -8.24 -20.98 -3.96
C LEU A 565 -6.82 -21.05 -4.51
N ALA A 566 -6.23 -22.25 -4.69
CA ALA A 566 -4.83 -22.43 -5.09
C ALA A 566 -4.47 -21.58 -6.33
N PRO A 567 -3.91 -20.37 -6.15
CA PRO A 567 -3.55 -19.51 -7.25
C PRO A 567 -2.22 -20.00 -7.80
N THR A 568 -1.87 -19.60 -9.02
CA THR A 568 -0.55 -19.91 -9.59
C THR A 568 0.58 -19.32 -8.76
N PHE A 569 0.32 -18.22 -8.05
CA PHE A 569 1.27 -17.56 -7.16
C PHE A 569 0.71 -17.42 -5.75
N THR A 570 1.55 -17.71 -4.76
CA THR A 570 1.20 -17.50 -3.36
C THR A 570 1.19 -16.01 -3.03
N THR A 571 0.40 -15.60 -2.04
CA THR A 571 0.35 -14.19 -1.58
C THR A 571 1.71 -13.71 -1.07
N ALA A 572 2.53 -14.59 -0.47
CA ALA A 572 3.88 -14.28 -0.03
C ALA A 572 4.83 -14.01 -1.21
N GLN A 573 4.75 -14.80 -2.29
CA GLN A 573 5.50 -14.55 -3.53
C GLN A 573 5.06 -13.26 -4.18
N LEU A 574 3.76 -12.98 -4.23
CA LEU A 574 3.20 -11.75 -4.78
C LEU A 574 3.69 -10.50 -4.00
N LYS A 575 3.68 -10.54 -2.66
CA LYS A 575 4.21 -9.45 -1.82
C LYS A 575 5.69 -9.19 -2.09
N ARG A 576 6.51 -10.25 -2.21
CA ARG A 576 7.93 -10.15 -2.53
C ARG A 576 8.15 -9.57 -3.94
N TYR A 577 7.38 -10.03 -4.91
CA TYR A 577 7.41 -9.51 -6.28
C TYR A 577 7.08 -8.02 -6.35
N ILE A 578 6.01 -7.58 -5.68
CA ILE A 578 5.61 -6.17 -5.65
C ILE A 578 6.69 -5.32 -4.95
N ALA A 579 7.26 -5.81 -3.85
CA ALA A 579 8.34 -5.10 -3.15
C ALA A 579 9.56 -4.90 -4.05
N TYR A 580 9.98 -5.93 -4.79
CA TYR A 580 11.07 -5.83 -5.75
C TYR A 580 10.72 -4.91 -6.93
N ALA A 581 9.51 -5.03 -7.50
CA ALA A 581 9.10 -4.20 -8.63
C ALA A 581 9.02 -2.70 -8.28
N LYS A 582 8.77 -2.34 -7.02
CA LYS A 582 8.77 -0.95 -6.54
C LYS A 582 10.14 -0.29 -6.53
N THR A 583 11.22 -1.05 -6.36
CA THR A 583 12.60 -0.49 -6.36
C THR A 583 13.01 -0.02 -7.77
N LEU A 584 12.41 -0.59 -8.82
CA LEU A 584 12.72 -0.24 -10.19
C LEU A 584 12.16 1.14 -10.58
N ARG A 585 12.99 1.94 -11.25
CA ARG A 585 12.63 3.27 -11.78
C ARG A 585 12.70 3.24 -13.32
N PRO A 586 11.64 2.81 -14.02
CA PRO A 586 11.68 2.73 -15.48
C PRO A 586 11.79 4.11 -16.12
N LYS A 587 12.60 4.22 -17.18
CA LYS A 587 12.75 5.43 -17.98
C LYS A 587 11.90 5.38 -19.25
N LEU A 588 11.38 6.54 -19.66
CA LEU A 588 10.55 6.63 -20.86
C LEU A 588 11.42 6.54 -22.13
N ASN A 589 11.09 5.62 -23.05
CA ASN A 589 11.74 5.55 -24.36
C ASN A 589 11.20 6.64 -25.32
N ALA A 590 12.00 7.08 -26.29
CA ALA A 590 11.63 8.10 -27.26
C ALA A 590 10.44 7.67 -28.15
N GLU A 591 10.40 6.40 -28.57
CA GLU A 591 9.29 5.84 -29.34
C GLU A 591 7.99 5.79 -28.52
N ALA A 592 8.09 5.39 -27.25
CA ALA A 592 6.95 5.39 -26.33
C ALA A 592 6.41 6.81 -26.14
N ARG A 593 7.28 7.82 -26.03
CA ARG A 593 6.88 9.23 -25.95
C ARG A 593 6.08 9.68 -27.17
N ALA A 594 6.49 9.32 -28.38
CA ALA A 594 5.76 9.66 -29.59
C ALA A 594 4.34 9.05 -29.57
N LEU A 595 4.25 7.76 -29.23
CA LEU A 595 2.98 7.04 -29.13
C LEU A 595 2.07 7.60 -28.03
N LEU A 596 2.63 8.06 -26.90
CA LEU A 596 1.88 8.71 -25.82
C LEU A 596 1.21 10.01 -26.30
N VAL A 597 1.94 10.83 -27.05
CA VAL A 597 1.42 12.09 -27.60
C VAL A 597 0.34 11.81 -28.64
N GLU A 598 0.60 10.88 -29.55
CA GLU A 598 -0.35 10.47 -30.59
C GLU A 598 -1.66 9.93 -29.98
N SER A 599 -1.55 9.00 -29.02
CA SER A 599 -2.71 8.43 -28.33
C SER A 599 -3.49 9.45 -27.52
N TYR A 600 -2.83 10.40 -26.87
CA TYR A 600 -3.49 11.50 -26.16
C TYR A 600 -4.25 12.43 -27.12
N VAL A 601 -3.63 12.80 -28.25
CA VAL A 601 -4.30 13.61 -29.28
C VAL A 601 -5.49 12.86 -29.86
N ALA A 602 -5.37 11.56 -30.12
CA ALA A 602 -6.47 10.73 -30.61
C ALA A 602 -7.64 10.67 -29.61
N LEU A 603 -7.35 10.46 -28.32
CA LEU A 603 -8.37 10.49 -27.25
C LEU A 603 -9.08 11.84 -27.18
N ARG A 604 -8.34 12.94 -27.31
CA ARG A 604 -8.90 14.30 -27.28
C ARG A 604 -9.71 14.64 -28.52
N ARG A 605 -9.34 14.13 -29.71
CA ARG A 605 -10.12 14.27 -30.94
C ARG A 605 -11.47 13.56 -30.86
N GLY A 606 -11.51 12.39 -30.22
CA GLY A 606 -12.76 11.68 -29.92
C GLY A 606 -13.76 12.57 -29.15
N ASP A 607 -13.28 13.25 -28.11
CA ASP A 607 -14.08 14.14 -27.23
C ASP A 607 -14.56 15.42 -27.93
N THR A 608 -13.86 15.90 -28.97
CA THR A 608 -14.27 17.12 -29.71
C THR A 608 -15.43 16.91 -30.69
N THR A 609 -15.85 15.67 -30.94
CA THR A 609 -16.92 15.39 -31.90
C THR A 609 -18.29 15.75 -31.28
N PRO A 610 -19.03 16.75 -31.81
CA PRO A 610 -20.30 17.16 -31.25
C PRO A 610 -21.34 16.05 -31.46
N GLY A 611 -21.71 15.35 -30.39
CA GLY A 611 -22.68 14.25 -30.43
C GLY A 611 -22.33 13.10 -29.48
N SER A 612 -21.04 12.84 -29.22
CA SER A 612 -20.65 11.87 -28.20
C SER A 612 -20.88 12.49 -26.83
N ARG A 613 -21.79 11.89 -26.06
CA ARG A 613 -22.05 12.24 -24.66
C ARG A 613 -20.94 11.64 -23.79
N VAL A 614 -19.69 12.06 -24.01
CA VAL A 614 -18.57 11.59 -23.19
C VAL A 614 -18.83 11.99 -21.73
N ALA A 615 -18.80 11.02 -20.83
CA ALA A 615 -19.11 11.20 -19.42
C ALA A 615 -18.17 12.19 -18.70
N TYR A 616 -16.98 12.47 -19.27
CA TYR A 616 -15.95 13.34 -18.70
C TYR A 616 -15.10 14.04 -19.77
N ARG A 617 -14.72 15.30 -19.52
CA ARG A 617 -13.89 16.10 -20.44
C ARG A 617 -12.42 15.71 -20.35
N MET A 618 -11.77 15.39 -21.46
CA MET A 618 -10.36 14.98 -21.48
C MET A 618 -9.43 16.15 -21.08
N THR A 619 -8.60 15.98 -20.04
CA THR A 619 -7.67 17.01 -19.54
C THR A 619 -6.21 16.53 -19.53
N VAL A 620 -5.27 17.45 -19.29
CA VAL A 620 -3.82 17.14 -19.18
C VAL A 620 -3.53 16.16 -18.04
N ARG A 621 -4.36 16.13 -16.98
CA ARG A 621 -4.25 15.15 -15.89
C ARG A 621 -4.35 13.71 -16.38
N GLN A 622 -5.13 13.47 -17.43
CA GLN A 622 -5.24 12.14 -18.03
C GLN A 622 -3.97 11.74 -18.79
N LEU A 623 -3.22 12.70 -19.34
CA LEU A 623 -1.90 12.43 -19.92
C LEU A 623 -0.90 12.05 -18.82
N GLU A 624 -0.91 12.76 -17.68
CA GLU A 624 -0.08 12.40 -16.52
C GLU A 624 -0.42 11.01 -15.99
N ALA A 625 -1.72 10.70 -15.86
CA ALA A 625 -2.20 9.37 -15.49
C ALA A 625 -1.68 8.30 -16.45
N LEU A 626 -1.75 8.54 -17.76
CA LEU A 626 -1.31 7.60 -18.78
C LEU A 626 0.21 7.33 -18.71
N ILE A 627 1.01 8.35 -18.37
CA ILE A 627 2.43 8.19 -18.09
C ILE A 627 2.65 7.32 -16.85
N ARG A 628 1.98 7.60 -15.73
CA ARG A 628 2.09 6.81 -14.49
C ARG A 628 1.67 5.36 -14.71
N LEU A 629 0.57 5.12 -15.41
CA LEU A 629 0.08 3.77 -15.77
C LEU A 629 1.11 3.03 -16.62
N SER A 630 1.70 3.69 -17.62
CA SER A 630 2.72 3.09 -18.49
C SER A 630 3.99 2.72 -17.71
N GLU A 631 4.41 3.57 -16.76
CA GLU A 631 5.54 3.29 -15.86
C GLU A 631 5.26 2.13 -14.92
N ALA A 632 4.06 2.09 -14.33
CA ALA A 632 3.65 1.02 -13.43
C ALA A 632 3.51 -0.34 -14.15
N ILE A 633 3.04 -0.35 -15.40
CA ILE A 633 3.03 -1.57 -16.23
C ILE A 633 4.46 -2.00 -16.57
N ALA A 634 5.36 -1.06 -16.89
CA ALA A 634 6.77 -1.40 -17.11
C ALA A 634 7.43 -2.01 -15.86
N ARG A 635 7.12 -1.48 -14.67
CA ARG A 635 7.50 -2.08 -13.38
C ARG A 635 6.97 -3.49 -13.22
N SER A 636 5.72 -3.73 -13.60
CA SER A 636 5.12 -5.07 -13.52
C SER A 636 5.91 -6.12 -14.31
N HIS A 637 6.53 -5.73 -15.43
CA HIS A 637 7.35 -6.62 -16.26
C HIS A 637 8.85 -6.65 -15.89
N LEU A 638 9.26 -5.90 -14.87
CA LEU A 638 10.67 -5.70 -14.48
C LEU A 638 11.52 -5.15 -15.65
N ASP A 639 10.92 -4.27 -16.45
CA ASP A 639 11.61 -3.57 -17.53
C ASP A 639 12.18 -2.23 -17.00
N THR A 640 13.44 -1.93 -17.31
CA THR A 640 14.08 -0.65 -16.95
C THR A 640 13.68 0.49 -17.88
N GLN A 641 13.02 0.19 -19.00
CA GLN A 641 12.56 1.16 -19.98
C GLN A 641 11.11 0.90 -20.38
N VAL A 642 10.33 1.98 -20.54
CA VAL A 642 8.94 1.91 -21.00
C VAL A 642 8.92 1.66 -22.51
N GLN A 643 8.39 0.50 -22.90
CA GLN A 643 8.20 0.11 -24.30
C GLN A 643 6.82 0.52 -24.84
N PRO A 644 6.65 0.66 -26.17
CA PRO A 644 5.36 0.97 -26.79
C PRO A 644 4.24 -0.02 -26.45
N ARG A 645 4.57 -1.29 -26.19
CA ARG A 645 3.59 -2.32 -25.76
C ARG A 645 2.89 -1.93 -24.45
N HIS A 646 3.62 -1.34 -23.51
CA HIS A 646 3.12 -0.93 -22.20
C HIS A 646 2.13 0.24 -22.35
N VAL A 647 2.47 1.17 -23.24
CA VAL A 647 1.61 2.33 -23.58
C VAL A 647 0.30 1.88 -24.19
N ARG A 648 0.30 0.90 -25.12
CA ARG A 648 -0.94 0.38 -25.73
C ARG A 648 -1.86 -0.25 -24.68
N VAL A 649 -1.30 -0.99 -23.72
CA VAL A 649 -2.08 -1.57 -22.62
C VAL A 649 -2.62 -0.48 -21.70
N ALA A 650 -1.83 0.54 -21.35
CA ALA A 650 -2.28 1.68 -20.57
C ALA A 650 -3.44 2.44 -21.26
N VAL A 651 -3.32 2.70 -22.56
CA VAL A 651 -4.38 3.33 -23.37
C VAL A 651 -5.63 2.46 -23.39
N ARG A 652 -5.51 1.13 -23.52
CA ARG A 652 -6.65 0.21 -23.48
C ARG A 652 -7.36 0.29 -22.12
N LEU A 653 -6.62 0.24 -21.02
CA LEU A 653 -7.20 0.35 -19.67
C LEU A 653 -7.92 1.69 -19.47
N LEU A 654 -7.32 2.80 -19.90
CA LEU A 654 -7.94 4.11 -19.83
C LEU A 654 -9.21 4.19 -20.69
N LYS A 655 -9.18 3.66 -21.92
CA LYS A 655 -10.36 3.58 -22.79
C LYS A 655 -11.48 2.76 -22.17
N THR A 656 -11.19 1.57 -21.63
CA THR A 656 -12.21 0.75 -20.94
C THR A 656 -12.83 1.48 -19.74
N SER A 657 -12.07 2.31 -19.05
CA SER A 657 -12.58 3.12 -17.93
C SER A 657 -13.58 4.20 -18.40
N ILE A 658 -13.35 4.79 -19.58
CA ILE A 658 -14.18 5.88 -20.14
C ILE A 658 -15.41 5.35 -20.89
N ILE A 659 -15.25 4.25 -21.64
CA ILE A 659 -16.24 3.75 -22.63
C ILE A 659 -17.34 2.90 -21.98
N SER A 660 -17.17 2.40 -20.74
CA SER A 660 -18.19 1.60 -20.02
C SER A 660 -19.51 2.32 -19.72
N VAL A 661 -19.70 3.55 -20.21
CA VAL A 661 -20.91 4.38 -20.04
C VAL A 661 -21.66 4.58 -21.37
N GLU A 662 -21.11 4.17 -22.52
CA GLU A 662 -21.81 4.24 -23.81
C GLU A 662 -22.39 2.86 -24.19
N SER A 663 -23.70 2.69 -24.12
CA SER A 663 -24.37 1.60 -24.82
C SER A 663 -25.81 1.94 -25.20
N SER A 664 -25.97 2.34 -26.47
CA SER A 664 -27.07 1.93 -27.36
C SER A 664 -26.77 2.19 -28.85
N GLU A 665 -25.52 2.52 -29.21
CA GLU A 665 -25.12 2.92 -30.56
C GLU A 665 -23.93 2.07 -31.03
N ILE A 666 -24.12 1.31 -32.12
CA ILE A 666 -23.08 0.48 -32.74
C ILE A 666 -22.30 1.37 -33.73
N ASP A 667 -21.02 1.63 -33.44
CA ASP A 667 -20.13 2.32 -34.38
C ASP A 667 -19.59 1.33 -35.42
N LEU A 668 -20.03 1.47 -36.67
CA LEU A 668 -19.57 0.68 -37.83
C LEU A 668 -18.60 1.46 -38.73
N SER A 669 -18.09 2.61 -38.28
CA SER A 669 -17.19 3.45 -39.09
C SER A 669 -15.87 2.76 -39.51
N GLU A 670 -15.40 1.77 -38.73
CA GLU A 670 -14.20 0.97 -39.05
C GLU A 670 -14.35 0.15 -40.35
N PHE A 671 -15.58 -0.20 -40.75
CA PHE A 671 -15.85 -0.91 -42.00
C PHE A 671 -16.06 0.01 -43.21
N GLN A 672 -16.03 1.34 -43.00
CA GLN A 672 -16.21 2.35 -44.04
C GLN A 672 -14.93 2.51 -44.91
N GLU A 673 -13.76 2.40 -44.29
CA GLU A 673 -12.45 2.62 -44.94
C GLU A 673 -12.17 1.60 -46.06
N ALA A 674 -12.71 0.39 -45.97
CA ALA A 674 -12.50 -0.65 -46.97
C ALA A 674 -13.25 -0.42 -48.30
N SER A 675 -14.03 0.66 -48.42
CA SER A 675 -14.92 0.94 -49.56
C SER A 675 -14.58 2.20 -50.38
N ASN A 676 -13.69 3.07 -49.88
CA ASN A 676 -13.35 4.35 -50.52
C ASN A 676 -12.13 4.30 -51.48
N GLU A 677 -11.59 3.12 -51.80
CA GLU A 677 -10.37 3.02 -52.61
C GLU A 677 -10.59 3.01 -54.14
N TYR A 678 -11.82 3.15 -54.63
CA TYR A 678 -12.09 3.25 -56.07
C TYR A 678 -13.25 4.23 -56.37
N GLY A 679 -12.89 5.47 -56.68
CA GLY A 679 -13.73 6.44 -57.37
C GLY A 679 -13.05 6.87 -58.68
N ASP A 680 -13.80 6.79 -59.78
CA ASP A 680 -13.40 7.03 -61.17
C ASP A 680 -12.53 8.29 -61.40
N GLU A 681 -11.36 8.10 -62.02
CA GLU A 681 -10.69 9.12 -62.84
C GLU A 681 -10.79 8.71 -64.31
N ASP A 682 -11.76 9.28 -65.03
CA ASP A 682 -11.69 9.34 -66.49
C ASP A 682 -12.17 10.72 -66.97
N GLY A 683 -11.26 11.51 -67.54
CA GLY A 683 -11.53 12.91 -67.85
C GLY A 683 -10.31 13.76 -68.25
N ASN A 684 -9.56 13.28 -69.24
CA ASN A 684 -8.87 14.06 -70.30
C ASN A 684 -8.04 15.31 -69.90
N ARG A 685 -6.71 15.22 -70.01
CA ARG A 685 -5.78 16.38 -70.08
C ARG A 685 -4.91 16.31 -71.32
N GLU A 686 -5.23 17.14 -72.30
CA GLU A 686 -4.29 17.55 -73.36
C GLU A 686 -3.60 18.87 -73.00
N ALA A 687 -2.40 19.01 -73.57
CA ALA A 687 -1.34 19.95 -73.24
C ALA A 687 -1.53 21.37 -73.78
N GLY A 688 -0.78 22.33 -73.23
CA GLY A 688 -0.52 23.63 -73.86
C GLY A 688 0.15 24.63 -72.93
N ALA A 689 1.38 25.02 -73.27
CA ALA A 689 2.25 25.94 -72.54
C ALA A 689 2.11 27.42 -72.99
N ASP A 690 2.70 28.27 -72.16
CA ASP A 690 3.32 29.59 -72.41
C ASP A 690 2.57 30.93 -72.21
N ASP A 691 3.25 31.73 -71.36
CA ASP A 691 3.51 33.17 -71.34
C ASP A 691 2.40 34.22 -71.11
N ALA A 692 2.48 34.91 -69.95
CA ALA A 692 2.95 36.30 -69.86
C ALA A 692 2.71 36.92 -68.46
N GLN A 693 3.76 37.54 -67.91
CA GLN A 693 3.74 38.59 -66.88
C GLN A 693 4.57 39.78 -67.43
N PRO A 694 4.56 41.01 -66.88
CA PRO A 694 3.90 41.51 -65.67
C PRO A 694 3.30 42.95 -65.74
N SER A 695 2.51 43.35 -64.73
CA SER A 695 2.55 44.67 -64.04
C SER A 695 1.43 44.72 -62.96
N ASN A 696 1.80 44.69 -61.67
CA ASN A 696 1.88 45.84 -60.72
C ASN A 696 0.51 46.44 -60.37
N VAL A 697 0.01 46.62 -59.14
CA VAL A 697 0.43 46.53 -57.71
C VAL A 697 -0.94 46.50 -56.95
N GLU A 698 -1.24 45.71 -55.91
CA GLU A 698 -1.01 45.98 -54.48
C GLU A 698 -1.62 44.88 -53.57
N ASN A 699 -0.83 44.48 -52.57
CA ASN A 699 -1.19 43.98 -51.22
C ASN A 699 -1.78 42.58 -51.00
N ALA A 700 -0.87 41.61 -51.03
CA ALA A 700 -0.48 40.64 -49.97
C ALA A 700 -1.42 40.48 -48.76
N GLU A 701 -2.06 39.30 -48.59
CA GLU A 701 -1.61 38.10 -47.84
C GLU A 701 -2.36 38.01 -46.48
N ASN A 702 -2.98 36.92 -46.02
CA ASN A 702 -3.05 35.54 -46.47
C ASN A 702 -4.37 34.90 -46.01
N GLY A 703 -5.12 34.35 -46.96
CA GLY A 703 -6.09 33.30 -46.71
C GLY A 703 -5.39 31.95 -46.80
N ALA A 704 -5.51 31.12 -45.77
CA ALA A 704 -5.29 29.68 -45.87
C ALA A 704 -6.66 29.00 -45.84
N ALA A 705 -7.41 29.12 -46.94
CA ALA A 705 -8.54 28.25 -47.23
C ALA A 705 -7.97 26.89 -47.67
N GLY A 706 -7.60 26.09 -46.69
CA GLY A 706 -7.28 24.67 -46.88
C GLY A 706 -8.53 23.93 -47.34
N SER A 707 -8.35 23.14 -48.38
CA SER A 707 -9.28 22.15 -48.92
C SER A 707 -10.08 21.45 -47.80
N ALA A 708 -11.38 21.72 -47.77
CA ALA A 708 -12.32 20.90 -47.03
C ALA A 708 -12.40 19.53 -47.73
N ALA A 709 -11.49 18.63 -47.37
CA ALA A 709 -11.69 17.20 -47.58
C ALA A 709 -13.01 16.83 -46.88
N GLN A 710 -14.00 16.38 -47.65
CA GLN A 710 -15.24 15.80 -47.13
C GLN A 710 -14.88 14.68 -46.16
N GLN A 711 -14.92 14.97 -44.86
CA GLN A 711 -14.92 13.93 -43.83
C GLN A 711 -16.22 13.14 -44.01
N GLY A 712 -16.09 11.87 -44.40
CA GLY A 712 -17.22 10.95 -44.51
C GLY A 712 -18.03 10.97 -43.21
N LYS A 713 -19.35 11.13 -43.33
CA LYS A 713 -20.27 11.06 -42.19
C LYS A 713 -20.06 9.70 -41.48
N LYS A 714 -19.79 9.74 -40.18
CA LYS A 714 -19.74 8.54 -39.32
C LYS A 714 -21.12 7.86 -39.35
N LEU A 715 -21.13 6.56 -39.62
CA LEU A 715 -22.34 5.79 -39.72
C LEU A 715 -22.61 5.10 -38.38
N VAL A 716 -23.42 5.75 -37.56
CA VAL A 716 -23.87 5.28 -36.24
C VAL A 716 -25.28 4.73 -36.37
N LEU A 717 -25.49 3.48 -35.95
CA LEU A 717 -26.78 2.79 -36.07
C LEU A 717 -27.29 2.41 -34.68
N THR A 718 -28.62 2.48 -34.50
CA THR A 718 -29.27 2.00 -33.29
C THR A 718 -29.29 0.47 -33.27
N GLU A 719 -29.11 -0.11 -32.09
CA GLU A 719 -29.09 -1.57 -31.89
C GLU A 719 -30.38 -2.25 -32.37
N GLU A 720 -31.54 -1.62 -32.15
CA GLU A 720 -32.83 -2.11 -32.65
C GLU A 720 -32.92 -2.14 -34.19
N TYR A 721 -32.29 -1.20 -34.88
CA TYR A 721 -32.25 -1.20 -36.34
C TYR A 721 -31.29 -2.28 -36.85
N PHE A 722 -30.13 -2.43 -36.20
CA PHE A 722 -29.17 -3.49 -36.52
C PHE A 722 -29.79 -4.89 -36.34
N GLN A 723 -30.43 -5.18 -35.19
CA GLN A 723 -31.10 -6.46 -34.95
C GLN A 723 -32.24 -6.73 -35.94
N ARG A 724 -33.03 -5.71 -36.29
CA ARG A 724 -34.13 -5.85 -37.25
C ARG A 724 -33.63 -6.17 -38.67
N VAL A 725 -32.56 -5.50 -39.11
CA VAL A 725 -31.96 -5.72 -40.43
C VAL A 725 -31.30 -7.10 -40.48
N THR A 726 -30.56 -7.49 -39.44
CA THR A 726 -29.90 -8.80 -39.35
C THR A 726 -30.91 -9.95 -39.38
N GLN A 727 -31.99 -9.87 -38.60
CA GLN A 727 -33.10 -10.85 -38.63
C GLN A 727 -33.72 -10.97 -40.02
N ALA A 728 -33.98 -9.84 -40.71
CA ALA A 728 -34.55 -9.85 -42.04
C ALA A 728 -33.62 -10.51 -43.09
N LEU A 729 -32.32 -10.21 -43.03
CA LEU A 729 -31.31 -10.80 -43.92
C LEU A 729 -31.15 -12.31 -43.69
N VAL A 730 -31.08 -12.75 -42.44
CA VAL A 730 -30.93 -14.17 -42.09
C VAL A 730 -32.19 -14.96 -42.47
N MET A 731 -33.38 -14.43 -42.21
CA MET A 731 -34.65 -15.07 -42.59
C MET A 731 -34.72 -15.30 -44.10
N ARG A 732 -34.26 -14.32 -44.90
CA ARG A 732 -34.24 -14.44 -46.36
C ARG A 732 -33.27 -15.49 -46.86
N LEU A 733 -32.06 -15.54 -46.28
CA LEU A 733 -31.06 -16.55 -46.66
C LEU A 733 -31.53 -17.96 -46.33
N ARG A 734 -32.16 -18.18 -45.17
CA ARG A 734 -32.75 -19.49 -44.82
C ARG A 734 -33.90 -19.89 -45.76
N GLN A 735 -34.78 -18.96 -46.13
CA GLN A 735 -35.84 -19.25 -47.10
C GLN A 735 -35.28 -19.66 -48.47
N HIS A 736 -34.18 -19.04 -48.89
CA HIS A 736 -33.51 -19.39 -50.14
C HIS A 736 -32.78 -20.73 -50.05
N GLU A 737 -32.18 -21.05 -48.91
CA GLU A 737 -31.58 -22.36 -48.63
C GLU A 737 -32.64 -23.47 -48.66
N ASP A 738 -33.78 -23.28 -47.99
CA ASP A 738 -34.91 -24.23 -48.00
C ASP A 738 -35.50 -24.43 -49.40
N ALA A 739 -35.58 -23.37 -50.22
CA ALA A 739 -36.06 -23.46 -51.59
C ALA A 739 -35.06 -24.19 -52.49
N ALA A 740 -33.77 -23.85 -52.39
CA ALA A 740 -32.70 -24.53 -53.11
C ALA A 740 -32.59 -26.03 -52.75
N GLN A 741 -32.89 -26.37 -51.50
CA GLN A 741 -32.88 -27.75 -51.02
C GLN A 741 -34.10 -28.56 -51.50
N ARG A 742 -35.24 -27.92 -51.78
CA ARG A 742 -36.41 -28.57 -52.41
C ARG A 742 -36.23 -28.79 -53.91
N ASP A 743 -35.57 -27.86 -54.60
CA ASP A 743 -35.40 -27.91 -56.07
C ASP A 743 -34.18 -28.75 -56.51
N GLY A 744 -33.35 -29.21 -55.57
CA GLY A 744 -32.35 -30.25 -55.81
C GLY A 744 -31.15 -29.86 -56.70
N THR A 745 -31.03 -28.61 -57.14
CA THR A 745 -29.95 -28.17 -58.05
C THR A 745 -29.30 -26.82 -57.72
N GLY A 746 -29.52 -26.25 -56.53
CA GLY A 746 -29.01 -24.92 -56.17
C GLY A 746 -27.80 -24.93 -55.22
N LEU A 747 -26.80 -24.09 -55.47
CA LEU A 747 -25.80 -23.72 -54.46
C LEU A 747 -26.50 -23.10 -53.23
N ALA A 748 -26.08 -23.49 -52.03
CA ALA A 748 -26.68 -23.10 -50.75
C ALA A 748 -26.38 -21.65 -50.32
N GLY A 749 -26.27 -20.71 -51.27
CA GLY A 749 -25.97 -19.32 -50.96
C GLY A 749 -26.47 -18.33 -52.00
N MET A 750 -26.72 -17.10 -51.55
CA MET A 750 -27.21 -15.99 -52.38
C MET A 750 -26.08 -14.99 -52.61
N LYS A 751 -26.06 -14.33 -53.78
CA LYS A 751 -25.08 -13.26 -54.05
C LYS A 751 -25.34 -12.06 -53.16
N GLN A 752 -24.28 -11.46 -52.62
CA GLN A 752 -24.35 -10.27 -51.77
C GLN A 752 -25.10 -9.11 -52.45
N GLY A 753 -24.85 -8.86 -53.73
CA GLY A 753 -25.55 -7.82 -54.50
C GLY A 753 -27.07 -8.06 -54.63
N ASP A 754 -27.50 -9.31 -54.78
CA ASP A 754 -28.91 -9.66 -54.91
C ASP A 754 -29.64 -9.59 -53.56
N LEU A 755 -28.94 -9.92 -52.46
CA LEU A 755 -29.47 -9.79 -51.10
C LEU A 755 -29.68 -8.31 -50.70
N ILE A 756 -28.73 -7.43 -51.05
CA ILE A 756 -28.87 -5.98 -50.83
C ILE A 756 -30.03 -5.43 -51.67
N ARG A 757 -30.12 -5.81 -52.95
CA ARG A 757 -31.19 -5.37 -53.83
C ARG A 757 -32.56 -5.77 -53.30
N TRP A 758 -32.72 -7.02 -52.88
CA TRP A 758 -33.96 -7.52 -52.28
C TRP A 758 -34.36 -6.72 -51.05
N TYR A 759 -33.41 -6.43 -50.15
CA TYR A 759 -33.73 -5.67 -48.93
C TYR A 759 -34.19 -4.24 -49.25
N VAL A 760 -33.52 -3.57 -50.19
CA VAL A 760 -33.89 -2.22 -50.63
C VAL A 760 -35.25 -2.21 -51.34
N GLU A 761 -35.53 -3.19 -52.20
CA GLU A 761 -36.83 -3.36 -52.86
C GLU A 761 -37.96 -3.59 -51.84
N GLN A 762 -37.73 -4.46 -50.84
CA GLN A 762 -38.71 -4.73 -49.79
C GLN A 762 -39.03 -3.49 -48.94
N GLN A 763 -38.04 -2.63 -48.68
CA GLN A 763 -38.27 -1.37 -47.97
C GLN A 763 -38.93 -0.32 -48.87
N ASN A 764 -38.68 -0.36 -50.18
CA ASN A 764 -39.33 0.49 -51.16
C ASN A 764 -40.83 0.13 -51.31
N GLU A 765 -41.19 -1.15 -51.29
CA GLU A 765 -42.59 -1.62 -51.27
C GLU A 765 -43.35 -1.18 -50.01
N LYS A 766 -42.64 -1.01 -48.89
CA LYS A 766 -43.19 -0.43 -47.65
C LYS A 766 -43.31 1.09 -47.69
N ASN A 767 -43.03 1.73 -48.84
CA ASN A 767 -43.03 3.19 -49.05
C ASN A 767 -42.07 3.95 -48.12
N THR A 768 -40.96 3.31 -47.74
CA THR A 768 -39.99 3.90 -46.79
C THR A 768 -39.09 4.95 -47.45
N TYR A 769 -38.95 4.95 -48.78
CA TYR A 769 -38.04 5.83 -49.50
C TYR A 769 -38.81 6.77 -50.43
N SER A 770 -38.50 8.06 -50.32
CA SER A 770 -39.10 9.10 -51.16
C SER A 770 -38.18 9.52 -52.31
N SER A 771 -36.88 9.20 -52.21
CA SER A 771 -35.86 9.57 -53.20
C SER A 771 -34.89 8.43 -53.53
N VAL A 772 -34.28 8.52 -54.72
CA VAL A 772 -33.22 7.60 -55.18
C VAL A 772 -31.93 7.73 -54.35
N GLU A 773 -31.74 8.87 -53.67
CA GLU A 773 -30.58 9.12 -52.80
C GLU A 773 -30.70 8.40 -51.46
N GLU A 774 -31.88 8.40 -50.83
CA GLU A 774 -32.15 7.66 -49.59
C GLU A 774 -31.97 6.14 -49.76
N ALA A 775 -32.40 5.60 -50.90
CA ALA A 775 -32.22 4.19 -51.23
C ALA A 775 -30.73 3.80 -51.37
N LYS A 776 -29.89 4.72 -51.87
CA LYS A 776 -28.44 4.52 -51.96
C LYS A 776 -27.76 4.57 -50.59
N GLU A 777 -28.17 5.49 -49.72
CA GLU A 777 -27.65 5.56 -48.35
C GLU A 777 -28.02 4.30 -47.55
N GLU A 778 -29.22 3.76 -47.72
CA GLU A 778 -29.65 2.54 -47.05
C GLU A 778 -28.95 1.29 -47.60
N ALA A 779 -28.73 1.21 -48.91
CA ALA A 779 -27.88 0.18 -49.50
C ALA A 779 -26.45 0.21 -48.93
N PHE A 780 -25.91 1.41 -48.65
CA PHE A 780 -24.61 1.59 -48.02
C PHE A 780 -24.59 1.12 -46.55
N LYS A 781 -25.63 1.47 -45.76
CA LYS A 781 -25.79 0.98 -44.38
C LYS A 781 -25.85 -0.54 -44.32
N VAL A 782 -26.68 -1.16 -45.18
CA VAL A 782 -26.85 -2.62 -45.25
C VAL A 782 -25.54 -3.30 -45.66
N LYS A 783 -24.77 -2.71 -46.59
CA LYS A 783 -23.46 -3.23 -46.97
C LYS A 783 -22.48 -3.25 -45.80
N ALA A 784 -22.43 -2.19 -44.99
CA ALA A 784 -21.61 -2.13 -43.78
C ALA A 784 -22.07 -3.15 -42.71
N ILE A 785 -23.38 -3.36 -42.56
CA ILE A 785 -23.95 -4.38 -41.67
C ILE A 785 -23.52 -5.78 -42.11
N ILE A 786 -23.60 -6.11 -43.41
CA ILE A 786 -23.16 -7.41 -43.94
C ILE A 786 -21.67 -7.65 -43.67
N GLU A 787 -20.83 -6.64 -43.84
CA GLU A 787 -19.39 -6.77 -43.57
C GLU A 787 -19.10 -6.95 -42.06
N SER A 788 -19.89 -6.30 -41.19
CA SER A 788 -19.85 -6.54 -39.74
C SER A 788 -20.31 -7.96 -39.38
N LEU A 789 -21.37 -8.48 -40.02
CA LEU A 789 -21.87 -9.84 -39.77
C LEU A 789 -20.85 -10.93 -40.15
N ILE A 790 -20.04 -10.68 -41.18
CA ILE A 790 -18.99 -11.61 -41.62
C ILE A 790 -17.77 -11.54 -40.69
N ARG A 791 -17.29 -10.32 -40.37
CA ARG A 791 -16.00 -10.15 -39.67
C ARG A 791 -16.10 -10.15 -38.15
N ARG A 792 -17.18 -9.61 -37.58
CA ARG A 792 -17.32 -9.38 -36.14
C ARG A 792 -18.15 -10.46 -35.47
N GLU A 793 -19.31 -10.78 -36.03
CA GLU A 793 -20.27 -11.70 -35.39
C GLU A 793 -20.21 -13.15 -35.92
N GLY A 794 -19.74 -13.35 -37.16
CA GLY A 794 -19.60 -14.69 -37.74
C GLY A 794 -20.92 -15.38 -38.09
N TYR A 795 -22.02 -14.64 -38.16
CA TYR A 795 -23.35 -15.18 -38.50
C TYR A 795 -23.49 -15.54 -39.99
N LEU A 796 -22.68 -14.91 -40.85
CA LEU A 796 -22.65 -15.16 -42.29
C LEU A 796 -21.29 -15.74 -42.70
N ILE A 797 -21.33 -16.83 -43.48
CA ILE A 797 -20.16 -17.51 -44.05
C ILE A 797 -20.11 -17.21 -45.55
N VAL A 798 -18.93 -16.86 -46.06
CA VAL A 798 -18.69 -16.72 -47.50
C VAL A 798 -18.38 -18.09 -48.09
N ILE A 799 -19.21 -18.59 -49.00
CA ILE A 799 -19.06 -19.90 -49.67
C ILE A 799 -18.09 -19.80 -50.85
N ASP A 800 -18.18 -18.72 -51.64
CA ASP A 800 -17.31 -18.48 -52.79
C ASP A 800 -16.97 -16.99 -52.89
N ASP A 801 -15.68 -16.69 -53.02
CA ASP A 801 -15.12 -15.35 -53.20
C ASP A 801 -14.93 -15.00 -54.69
N GLY A 802 -15.29 -15.91 -55.62
CA GLY A 802 -15.24 -15.69 -57.07
C GLY A 802 -13.85 -15.82 -57.69
N ALA A 803 -12.92 -16.52 -57.03
CA ALA A 803 -11.51 -16.58 -57.41
C ALA A 803 -11.12 -17.78 -58.30
N GLN A 804 -12.07 -18.60 -58.78
CA GLN A 804 -11.74 -19.94 -59.33
C GLN A 804 -12.19 -20.24 -60.76
N ALA A 805 -12.45 -19.23 -61.60
CA ALA A 805 -12.92 -19.42 -62.97
C ALA A 805 -12.02 -18.86 -64.10
N ASP A 806 -10.74 -18.54 -63.86
CA ASP A 806 -9.82 -18.14 -64.95
C ASP A 806 -8.37 -18.61 -64.69
N ALA A 807 -8.15 -19.93 -64.80
CA ALA A 807 -6.82 -20.51 -64.87
C ALA A 807 -6.54 -21.00 -66.31
N GLY A 808 -6.30 -20.04 -67.22
CA GLY A 808 -5.86 -20.26 -68.59
C GLY A 808 -5.01 -19.09 -69.08
N GLU A 809 -3.69 -19.23 -68.95
CA GLU A 809 -2.58 -18.53 -69.64
C GLU A 809 -2.67 -17.02 -69.97
N GLY A 810 -1.77 -16.23 -69.36
CA GLY A 810 -1.18 -15.03 -70.00
C GLY A 810 -1.28 -13.69 -69.24
N ASP A 811 -0.13 -13.24 -68.72
CA ASP A 811 0.35 -11.86 -68.48
C ASP A 811 -0.60 -10.72 -68.02
N GLY A 812 -0.15 -10.00 -66.97
CA GLY A 812 -0.45 -8.58 -66.75
C GLY A 812 -1.80 -8.15 -66.16
N GLY A 813 -1.85 -7.94 -64.84
CA GLY A 813 -2.84 -7.08 -64.17
C GLY A 813 -3.82 -7.80 -63.24
N ARG A 814 -3.64 -7.64 -61.92
CA ARG A 814 -4.67 -8.01 -60.94
C ARG A 814 -5.85 -7.04 -61.07
N GLN A 815 -6.85 -7.39 -61.89
CA GLN A 815 -8.18 -6.78 -61.78
C GLN A 815 -8.83 -7.25 -60.47
N SER A 816 -9.26 -6.30 -59.64
CA SER A 816 -9.95 -6.57 -58.38
C SER A 816 -11.36 -7.12 -58.67
N SER A 817 -11.64 -8.35 -58.21
CA SER A 817 -12.98 -8.93 -58.29
C SER A 817 -13.98 -8.09 -57.47
N SER A 818 -15.09 -7.69 -58.09
CA SER A 818 -16.16 -6.94 -57.42
C SER A 818 -16.69 -7.70 -56.19
N ARG A 819 -16.50 -7.14 -54.99
CA ARG A 819 -17.01 -7.70 -53.71
C ARG A 819 -18.53 -7.97 -53.73
N ASN A 820 -19.28 -7.39 -54.68
CA ASN A 820 -20.71 -7.61 -54.84
C ASN A 820 -21.07 -9.04 -55.31
N ASN A 821 -20.10 -9.82 -55.80
CA ASN A 821 -20.32 -11.18 -56.33
C ASN A 821 -20.12 -12.31 -55.30
N ARG A 822 -19.85 -11.99 -54.03
CA ARG A 822 -19.67 -13.00 -52.96
C ARG A 822 -20.95 -13.78 -52.71
N ILE A 823 -20.83 -15.10 -52.59
CA ILE A 823 -21.94 -15.98 -52.23
C ILE A 823 -21.96 -16.15 -50.71
N LEU A 824 -23.07 -15.74 -50.08
CA LEU A 824 -23.25 -15.75 -48.62
C LEU A 824 -24.22 -16.84 -48.20
N ALA A 825 -23.92 -17.50 -47.08
CA ALA A 825 -24.81 -18.44 -46.40
C ALA A 825 -24.82 -18.20 -44.89
N VAL A 826 -25.87 -18.68 -44.22
CA VAL A 826 -26.04 -18.53 -42.78
C VAL A 826 -25.20 -19.59 -42.06
N ALA A 827 -24.53 -19.21 -40.97
CA ALA A 827 -23.82 -20.17 -40.14
C ALA A 827 -24.80 -21.16 -39.48
N PRO A 828 -24.53 -22.49 -39.50
CA PRO A 828 -25.44 -23.50 -38.96
C PRO A 828 -25.68 -23.40 -37.44
N ASN A 829 -24.85 -22.64 -36.72
CA ASN A 829 -24.96 -22.43 -35.27
C ASN A 829 -25.85 -21.25 -34.88
N TYR A 830 -26.30 -20.44 -35.84
CA TYR A 830 -27.14 -19.27 -35.54
C TYR A 830 -28.61 -19.71 -35.46
N ILE A 831 -29.23 -19.60 -34.28
CA ILE A 831 -30.66 -19.86 -34.06
C ILE A 831 -31.34 -18.50 -33.87
N VAL A 832 -32.42 -18.25 -34.62
CA VAL A 832 -33.26 -17.07 -34.45
C VAL A 832 -34.15 -17.32 -33.24
N GLU A 833 -34.05 -16.49 -32.20
CA GLU A 833 -35.02 -16.45 -31.10
C GLU A 833 -36.39 -15.90 -31.55
#